data_AF-A0A7Y7P9J4-F1
#
_entry.id   AF-A0A7Y7P9J4-F1
#
_cell.length_a   1.000
_cell.length_b   1.000
_cell.length_c   1.000
_cell.angle_alpha   90.00
_cell.angle_beta   90.00
_cell.angle_gamma   90.00
#
_symmetry.space_group_name_H-M   'P 1'
#
loop_
_entity.id
_entity.type
_entity.pdbx_description
1 polymer ?
#
loop_
_entity_poly.entity_id
_entity_poly.type
_entity_poly.pdbx_seq_one_letter_code
_entity_poly.pdbx_strand_id
1 'polypeptide(L)'
;MKALLFRCCTLLFLALSIQLSAQQLDPNNGLKHWMTAEEASKRDLIGLSFVETDPPTGIIRNVEEFGPTESTLIRYPFGIPMSLIKEMAKDCKLVTIVANSSQQATVNSQYVSNGVNIANCSYLVAPTDSYWTRDYGPWYVTYGNLQTGIIDFPYNRPRPNDDEIPKRVAEMQGIEWFGMNVIHTGGNYMTDGLHQASSTTLVYDENPTQTAAQIAQKMHDYLGIDNYMVEADPNGTYIDHIDCWGKFLGPDKILIRKVPPTHPQYSQIEATAAFYASQISSYGTPYRVFRVNTPNDEPYTNSYIQNNKVFVPFMGTANDAGALLAYQQAMPGYQVTGYIASSAVWESTDALHCRTHEMSDRGMLYIEHTPLHGNLPAQPGFLINADITAYSQQQVYSDSVWVIYKVNSGTYDTVSMVNTGSNHYTGMIPGQMEGSTISYYIHAEDASGRNANHPFIGAADPHTFQVAVSAAPDVVVTPDTLFFNTFSDLTEGKTAYVRNYTAQNVLINYINSVNTSPYAWHIDPWNINLPYPVSSGDSLNLTVKFDLPAFPVAQLCDTLFITTPVSNHQVAICVNPDLLTGLNQVNPVFKGVTLSPNPVLTTTRFGYELPEKAHVKLDILSLNGSLISTIVNQVQEKGSYSVQWNPSDANGNPLPAGIYIYRLLTGNEVCTGKISLIR
;
A
#
# COMPACT_ATOMS: atom_id res chain seq x y z
N MET A 1 35.92 -29.99 77.21
CA MET A 1 37.10 -30.68 77.77
C MET A 1 37.53 -31.76 76.77
N LYS A 2 38.81 -31.72 76.36
CA LYS A 2 39.57 -32.70 75.56
C LYS A 2 39.38 -32.76 74.04
N ALA A 3 40.42 -32.22 73.39
CA ALA A 3 40.89 -32.48 72.03
C ALA A 3 41.69 -33.80 71.94
N LEU A 4 41.83 -34.37 70.74
CA LEU A 4 43.10 -34.63 70.01
C LEU A 4 42.93 -35.60 68.80
N LEU A 5 43.63 -35.27 67.68
CA LEU A 5 44.14 -36.12 66.56
C LEU A 5 43.16 -36.74 65.53
N PHE A 6 43.40 -36.85 64.20
CA PHE A 6 44.49 -36.44 63.28
C PHE A 6 44.07 -36.70 61.79
N ARG A 7 44.53 -35.84 60.86
CA ARG A 7 44.83 -36.02 59.41
C ARG A 7 43.76 -36.53 58.40
N CYS A 8 43.39 -35.67 57.44
CA CYS A 8 43.95 -35.67 56.07
C CYS A 8 43.45 -34.49 55.20
N CYS A 9 44.41 -33.80 54.59
CA CYS A 9 44.41 -33.15 53.27
C CYS A 9 43.20 -32.33 52.77
N THR A 10 43.42 -31.01 52.74
CA THR A 10 43.19 -30.08 51.62
C THR A 10 41.81 -30.06 50.93
N LEU A 11 41.00 -29.06 51.28
CA LEU A 11 39.88 -28.55 50.46
C LEU A 11 39.93 -27.02 50.44
N LEU A 12 40.64 -26.48 49.44
CA LEU A 12 40.47 -25.11 48.98
C LEU A 12 40.94 -25.04 47.53
N PHE A 13 40.04 -25.33 46.59
CA PHE A 13 40.19 -24.88 45.21
C PHE A 13 38.83 -24.49 44.65
N LEU A 14 38.80 -23.23 44.22
CA LEU A 14 37.82 -22.60 43.36
C LEU A 14 37.61 -23.48 42.12
N ALA A 15 36.45 -24.13 42.00
CA ALA A 15 36.12 -24.91 40.81
C ALA A 15 35.64 -23.96 39.70
N LEU A 16 36.58 -23.53 38.87
CA LEU A 16 36.31 -22.98 37.54
C LEU A 16 35.92 -24.17 36.64
N SER A 17 34.65 -24.59 36.65
CA SER A 17 34.15 -25.51 35.64
C SER A 17 33.79 -24.70 34.40
N ILE A 18 34.67 -24.76 33.41
CA ILE A 18 34.32 -24.45 32.01
C ILE A 18 33.21 -25.44 31.63
N GLN A 19 31.95 -24.99 31.71
CA GLN A 19 30.90 -25.61 30.92
C GLN A 19 31.14 -25.15 29.49
N LEU A 20 31.79 -26.01 28.69
CA LEU A 20 31.43 -26.08 27.29
C LEU A 20 29.93 -26.35 27.28
N SER A 21 29.14 -25.31 27.00
CA SER A 21 27.82 -25.49 26.46
C SER A 21 28.00 -26.31 25.19
N ALA A 22 27.72 -27.60 25.29
CA ALA A 22 27.27 -28.34 24.13
C ALA A 22 26.13 -27.52 23.57
N GLN A 23 26.36 -26.91 22.42
CA GLN A 23 25.34 -26.27 21.62
C GLN A 23 24.26 -27.34 21.46
N GLN A 24 23.18 -27.18 22.21
CA GLN A 24 22.01 -28.05 22.10
C GLN A 24 21.53 -27.79 20.68
N LEU A 25 21.87 -28.70 19.76
CA LEU A 25 21.35 -28.69 18.41
C LEU A 25 19.83 -28.56 18.56
N ASP A 26 19.29 -27.49 17.97
CA ASP A 26 17.86 -27.27 17.90
C ASP A 26 17.23 -28.55 17.32
N PRO A 27 16.35 -29.25 18.07
CA PRO A 27 15.71 -30.46 17.59
C PRO A 27 14.82 -30.22 16.35
N ASN A 28 14.58 -28.97 15.94
CA ASN A 28 13.70 -28.60 14.83
C ASN A 28 14.38 -28.20 13.51
N ASN A 29 15.71 -28.05 13.45
CA ASN A 29 16.46 -27.78 12.21
C ASN A 29 15.77 -26.78 11.22
N GLY A 30 15.13 -25.71 11.73
CA GLY A 30 14.58 -24.61 10.93
C GLY A 30 13.10 -24.65 10.50
N LEU A 31 12.43 -25.80 10.41
CA LEU A 31 11.02 -25.83 9.97
C LEU A 31 10.05 -25.58 11.14
N LYS A 32 9.23 -24.54 11.05
CA LYS A 32 8.33 -24.07 12.13
C LYS A 32 6.93 -24.70 12.16
N HIS A 33 6.51 -25.36 11.08
CA HIS A 33 5.17 -25.96 11.01
C HIS A 33 5.08 -27.33 11.70
N TRP A 34 3.89 -27.67 12.18
CA TRP A 34 3.61 -28.98 12.79
C TRP A 34 3.75 -30.11 11.76
N MET A 35 4.45 -31.16 12.18
CA MET A 35 4.57 -32.44 11.47
C MET A 35 4.15 -33.55 12.42
N THR A 36 3.57 -34.62 11.88
CA THR A 36 3.43 -35.87 12.63
C THR A 36 4.81 -36.40 13.05
N ALA A 37 4.88 -37.25 14.08
CA ALA A 37 6.14 -37.86 14.48
C ALA A 37 6.80 -38.67 13.35
N GLU A 38 5.97 -39.27 12.47
CA GLU A 38 6.44 -39.97 11.28
C GLU A 38 7.03 -39.00 10.24
N GLU A 39 6.31 -37.92 9.89
CA GLU A 39 6.83 -36.89 8.98
C GLU A 39 8.11 -36.26 9.54
N ALA A 40 8.15 -35.95 10.83
CA ALA A 40 9.34 -35.40 11.47
C ALA A 40 10.56 -36.34 11.35
N SER A 41 10.35 -37.66 11.36
CA SER A 41 11.42 -38.66 11.16
C SER A 41 11.90 -38.78 9.71
N LYS A 42 11.17 -38.21 8.75
CA LYS A 42 11.43 -38.26 7.30
C LYS A 42 11.81 -36.90 6.71
N ARG A 43 12.19 -35.92 7.55
CA ARG A 43 12.52 -34.54 7.11
C ARG A 43 13.62 -34.48 6.06
N ASP A 44 14.53 -35.46 6.06
CA ASP A 44 15.58 -35.64 5.07
C ASP A 44 15.04 -35.89 3.64
N LEU A 45 13.75 -36.21 3.49
CA LEU A 45 13.09 -36.33 2.19
C LEU A 45 12.71 -34.99 1.56
N ILE A 46 12.67 -33.89 2.31
CA ILE A 46 12.31 -32.56 1.79
C ILE A 46 13.35 -32.11 0.76
N GLY A 47 12.89 -31.82 -0.45
CA GLY A 47 13.75 -31.41 -1.57
C GLY A 47 14.70 -32.50 -2.07
N LEU A 48 14.54 -33.76 -1.64
CA LEU A 48 15.44 -34.85 -2.05
C LEU A 48 15.37 -35.13 -3.56
N SER A 49 14.19 -34.99 -4.15
CA SER A 49 13.96 -35.16 -5.60
C SER A 49 13.86 -33.83 -6.36
N PHE A 50 14.10 -32.71 -5.68
CA PHE A 50 14.10 -31.39 -6.29
C PHE A 50 15.31 -31.23 -7.22
N VAL A 51 15.08 -30.57 -8.36
CA VAL A 51 16.09 -30.28 -9.36
C VAL A 51 16.04 -28.79 -9.67
N GLU A 52 17.05 -28.04 -9.24
CA GLU A 52 17.21 -26.63 -9.63
C GLU A 52 17.53 -26.54 -11.12
N THR A 53 16.88 -25.62 -11.81
CA THR A 53 17.15 -25.31 -13.22
C THR A 53 17.62 -23.87 -13.34
N ASP A 54 17.94 -23.41 -14.55
CA ASP A 54 17.97 -21.97 -14.81
C ASP A 54 16.53 -21.41 -14.79
N PRO A 55 16.33 -20.11 -14.46
CA PRO A 55 15.02 -19.48 -14.57
C PRO A 55 14.53 -19.40 -16.03
N PRO A 56 13.21 -19.24 -16.25
CA PRO A 56 12.69 -18.91 -17.57
C PRO A 56 13.33 -17.62 -18.12
N THR A 57 13.50 -17.54 -19.44
CA THR A 57 14.11 -16.36 -20.08
C THR A 57 13.05 -15.43 -20.69
N GLY A 58 13.30 -14.12 -20.66
CA GLY A 58 12.45 -13.10 -21.28
C GLY A 58 11.60 -12.35 -20.27
N ILE A 59 10.50 -11.76 -20.72
CA ILE A 59 9.53 -11.10 -19.83
C ILE A 59 8.74 -12.21 -19.15
N ILE A 60 8.75 -12.23 -17.82
CA ILE A 60 8.09 -13.24 -17.00
C ILE A 60 6.94 -12.59 -16.26
N ARG A 61 5.82 -13.31 -16.16
CA ARG A 61 4.68 -12.91 -15.35
C ARG A 61 4.07 -14.15 -14.71
N ASN A 62 3.98 -14.15 -13.38
CA ASN A 62 3.22 -15.16 -12.67
C ASN A 62 1.73 -14.95 -12.87
N VAL A 63 1.01 -16.05 -13.14
CA VAL A 63 -0.42 -15.99 -13.41
C VAL A 63 -1.21 -16.04 -12.10
N GLU A 64 -2.12 -15.10 -11.96
CA GLU A 64 -3.03 -14.93 -10.85
C GLU A 64 -4.19 -15.93 -10.83
N GLU A 65 -4.72 -16.19 -9.64
CA GLU A 65 -5.87 -17.07 -9.44
C GLU A 65 -7.18 -16.49 -9.98
N PHE A 66 -7.35 -15.16 -9.94
CA PHE A 66 -8.53 -14.47 -10.47
C PHE A 66 -8.47 -14.24 -12.00
N GLY A 67 -7.53 -14.89 -12.67
CA GLY A 67 -7.36 -14.87 -14.12
C GLY A 67 -8.08 -16.04 -14.82
N PRO A 68 -8.00 -16.10 -16.16
CA PRO A 68 -8.53 -17.21 -16.93
C PRO A 68 -7.93 -18.56 -16.53
N THR A 69 -8.80 -19.48 -16.11
CA THR A 69 -8.47 -20.84 -15.69
C THR A 69 -9.06 -21.85 -16.66
N GLU A 70 -8.22 -22.72 -17.26
CA GLU A 70 -8.70 -23.78 -18.16
C GLU A 70 -9.15 -25.05 -17.41
N SER A 71 -8.59 -25.30 -16.23
CA SER A 71 -8.91 -26.48 -15.43
C SER A 71 -8.66 -26.24 -13.93
N THR A 72 -9.34 -27.00 -13.09
CA THR A 72 -9.04 -27.10 -11.65
C THR A 72 -8.35 -28.43 -11.37
N LEU A 73 -7.29 -28.44 -10.56
CA LEU A 73 -6.59 -29.62 -10.08
C LEU A 73 -7.08 -30.00 -8.68
N ILE A 74 -7.48 -31.25 -8.52
CA ILE A 74 -7.86 -31.85 -7.24
C ILE A 74 -7.27 -33.26 -7.12
N ARG A 75 -7.32 -33.86 -5.93
CA ARG A 75 -6.74 -35.19 -5.69
C ARG A 75 -7.73 -36.15 -5.03
N TYR A 76 -7.68 -37.42 -5.46
CA TYR A 76 -8.36 -38.54 -4.81
C TYR A 76 -7.37 -39.38 -3.96
N PRO A 77 -7.73 -39.85 -2.74
CA PRO A 77 -9.01 -39.67 -2.04
C PRO A 77 -9.38 -38.21 -1.76
N PHE A 78 -10.67 -37.90 -1.91
CA PHE A 78 -11.15 -36.52 -1.89
C PHE A 78 -11.12 -35.91 -0.49
N GLY A 79 -10.53 -34.71 -0.39
CA GLY A 79 -10.66 -33.81 0.75
C GLY A 79 -11.80 -32.78 0.59
N ILE A 80 -12.57 -32.83 -0.50
CA ILE A 80 -13.60 -31.84 -0.84
C ILE A 80 -14.95 -32.52 -1.14
N PRO A 81 -16.09 -31.84 -0.90
CA PRO A 81 -17.41 -32.44 -1.12
C PRO A 81 -17.71 -32.65 -2.61
N MET A 82 -18.42 -33.73 -2.93
CA MET A 82 -18.81 -34.05 -4.31
C MET A 82 -19.70 -32.97 -4.95
N SER A 83 -20.47 -32.21 -4.14
CA SER A 83 -21.24 -31.07 -4.63
C SER A 83 -20.35 -29.95 -5.18
N LEU A 84 -19.19 -29.71 -4.57
CA LEU A 84 -18.21 -28.73 -5.06
C LEU A 84 -17.54 -29.24 -6.34
N ILE A 85 -17.10 -30.50 -6.36
CA ILE A 85 -16.53 -31.15 -7.55
C ILE A 85 -17.48 -31.03 -8.75
N LYS A 86 -18.77 -31.27 -8.52
CA LYS A 86 -19.81 -31.13 -9.55
C LYS A 86 -19.92 -29.70 -10.08
N GLU A 87 -19.85 -28.69 -9.23
CA GLU A 87 -19.93 -27.29 -9.66
C GLU A 87 -18.66 -26.84 -10.40
N MET A 88 -17.48 -27.27 -9.94
CA MET A 88 -16.19 -26.97 -10.60
C MET A 88 -16.17 -27.50 -12.03
N ALA A 89 -16.59 -28.76 -12.23
CA ALA A 89 -16.61 -29.43 -13.52
C ALA A 89 -17.77 -28.97 -14.44
N LYS A 90 -18.66 -28.10 -13.96
CA LYS A 90 -19.84 -27.68 -14.73
C LYS A 90 -19.44 -26.93 -16.00
N ASP A 91 -18.61 -25.90 -15.84
CA ASP A 91 -18.25 -24.94 -16.88
C ASP A 91 -16.72 -24.76 -17.05
N CYS A 92 -15.91 -25.57 -16.35
CA CYS A 92 -14.45 -25.61 -16.45
C CYS A 92 -13.99 -27.08 -16.46
N LYS A 93 -12.79 -27.35 -16.98
CA LYS A 93 -12.23 -28.70 -16.88
C LYS A 93 -11.83 -29.00 -15.44
N LEU A 94 -11.78 -30.28 -15.12
CA LEU A 94 -11.37 -30.77 -13.81
C LEU A 94 -10.37 -31.92 -13.99
N VAL A 95 -9.14 -31.73 -13.53
CA VAL A 95 -8.11 -32.77 -13.48
C VAL A 95 -8.11 -33.38 -12.08
N THR A 96 -8.33 -34.69 -12.01
CA THR A 96 -8.24 -35.43 -10.74
C THR A 96 -6.99 -36.29 -10.70
N ILE A 97 -6.14 -36.06 -9.71
CA ILE A 97 -4.99 -36.91 -9.45
C ILE A 97 -5.46 -38.22 -8.80
N VAL A 98 -5.02 -39.34 -9.37
CA VAL A 98 -5.31 -40.70 -8.91
C VAL A 98 -4.03 -41.53 -8.93
N ALA A 99 -3.82 -42.38 -7.93
CA ALA A 99 -2.57 -43.15 -7.83
C ALA A 99 -2.41 -44.23 -8.91
N ASN A 100 -3.51 -44.71 -9.49
CA ASN A 100 -3.52 -45.79 -10.48
C ASN A 100 -4.89 -45.91 -11.18
N SER A 101 -4.96 -46.75 -12.22
CA SER A 101 -6.18 -47.00 -13.00
C SER A 101 -7.35 -47.57 -12.19
N SER A 102 -7.08 -48.26 -11.06
CA SER A 102 -8.16 -48.75 -10.20
C SER A 102 -8.85 -47.59 -9.48
N GLN A 103 -8.10 -46.62 -8.96
CA GLN A 103 -8.66 -45.41 -8.37
C GLN A 103 -9.39 -44.57 -9.41
N GLN A 104 -8.84 -44.47 -10.64
CA GLN A 104 -9.52 -43.80 -11.75
C GLN A 104 -10.90 -44.40 -12.02
N ALA A 105 -11.02 -45.73 -12.08
CA ALA A 105 -12.31 -46.41 -12.29
C ALA A 105 -13.31 -46.14 -11.15
N THR A 106 -12.82 -46.11 -9.90
CA THR A 106 -13.62 -45.74 -8.72
C THR A 106 -14.13 -44.31 -8.83
N VAL A 107 -13.24 -43.34 -9.12
CA VAL A 107 -13.62 -41.93 -9.26
C VAL A 107 -14.61 -41.73 -10.39
N ASN A 108 -14.37 -42.34 -11.55
CA ASN A 108 -15.29 -42.26 -12.68
C ASN A 108 -16.71 -42.76 -12.31
N SER A 109 -16.78 -43.87 -11.57
CA SER A 109 -18.06 -44.40 -11.07
C SER A 109 -18.75 -43.42 -10.11
N GLN A 110 -17.99 -42.79 -9.20
CA GLN A 110 -18.51 -41.78 -8.29
C GLN A 110 -18.97 -40.51 -9.01
N TYR A 111 -18.26 -40.08 -10.05
CA TYR A 111 -18.63 -38.92 -10.84
C TYR A 111 -19.93 -39.15 -11.61
N VAL A 112 -20.04 -40.29 -12.28
CA VAL A 112 -21.27 -40.69 -12.98
C VAL A 112 -22.44 -40.77 -12.00
N SER A 113 -22.28 -41.42 -10.84
CA SER A 113 -23.37 -41.59 -9.88
C SER A 113 -23.85 -40.28 -9.26
N ASN A 114 -23.00 -39.26 -9.18
CA ASN A 114 -23.34 -37.95 -8.61
C ASN A 114 -23.69 -36.89 -9.68
N GLY A 115 -23.68 -37.27 -10.95
CA GLY A 115 -23.99 -36.39 -12.07
C GLY A 115 -22.97 -35.26 -12.24
N VAL A 116 -21.69 -35.55 -12.00
CA VAL A 116 -20.58 -34.67 -12.40
C VAL A 116 -20.49 -34.68 -13.93
N ASN A 117 -20.18 -33.54 -14.54
CA ASN A 117 -20.01 -33.45 -15.99
C ASN A 117 -18.69 -34.12 -16.42
N ILE A 118 -18.74 -35.43 -16.66
CA ILE A 118 -17.55 -36.23 -17.02
C ILE A 118 -16.89 -35.79 -18.33
N ALA A 119 -17.59 -35.08 -19.21
CA ALA A 119 -16.99 -34.55 -20.44
C ALA A 119 -15.93 -33.47 -20.15
N ASN A 120 -15.99 -32.84 -18.98
CA ASN A 120 -15.02 -31.88 -18.49
C ASN A 120 -13.98 -32.51 -17.56
N CYS A 121 -14.08 -33.80 -17.23
CA CYS A 121 -13.16 -34.45 -16.30
C CYS A 121 -12.02 -35.17 -17.02
N SER A 122 -10.81 -35.02 -16.50
CA SER A 122 -9.62 -35.76 -16.90
C SER A 122 -8.83 -36.23 -15.67
N TYR A 123 -7.81 -37.06 -15.89
CA TYR A 123 -7.09 -37.72 -14.80
C TYR A 123 -5.57 -37.57 -14.99
N LEU A 124 -4.89 -37.28 -13.89
CA LEU A 124 -3.45 -37.42 -13.78
C LEU A 124 -3.15 -38.68 -12.97
N VAL A 125 -2.56 -39.70 -13.62
CA VAL A 125 -2.21 -40.95 -12.93
C VAL A 125 -0.81 -40.81 -12.33
N ALA A 126 -0.74 -40.43 -11.06
CA ALA A 126 0.50 -40.22 -10.31
C ALA A 126 0.31 -40.56 -8.82
N PRO A 127 1.32 -41.17 -8.16
CA PRO A 127 1.28 -41.32 -6.72
C PRO A 127 1.26 -39.93 -6.06
N THR A 128 0.59 -39.82 -4.93
CA THR A 128 0.50 -38.62 -4.09
C THR A 128 0.40 -39.05 -2.64
N ASP A 129 0.98 -38.27 -1.75
CA ASP A 129 0.92 -38.49 -0.32
C ASP A 129 -0.33 -37.84 0.28
N SER A 130 -0.81 -36.74 -0.31
CA SER A 130 -1.91 -35.96 0.27
C SER A 130 -2.86 -35.32 -0.74
N TYR A 131 -3.95 -34.74 -0.23
CA TYR A 131 -4.95 -34.02 -1.02
C TYR A 131 -4.76 -32.50 -1.07
N TRP A 132 -3.70 -31.97 -0.45
CA TRP A 132 -3.44 -30.53 -0.40
C TRP A 132 -2.79 -30.03 -1.69
N THR A 133 -3.51 -30.17 -2.81
CA THR A 133 -3.01 -29.79 -4.15
C THR A 133 -2.63 -28.33 -4.25
N ARG A 134 -3.10 -27.46 -3.35
CA ARG A 134 -2.65 -26.07 -3.25
C ARG A 134 -1.16 -25.98 -2.94
N ASP A 135 -0.73 -26.77 -1.97
CA ASP A 135 0.56 -26.60 -1.33
C ASP A 135 1.71 -27.06 -2.23
N TYR A 136 1.53 -28.19 -2.92
CA TYR A 136 2.51 -28.79 -3.82
C TYR A 136 2.20 -28.56 -5.30
N GLY A 137 1.11 -27.85 -5.61
CA GLY A 137 0.61 -27.72 -6.97
C GLY A 137 1.48 -26.85 -7.88
N PRO A 138 1.22 -26.90 -9.20
CA PRO A 138 1.99 -26.18 -10.21
C PRO A 138 1.73 -24.67 -10.16
N TRP A 139 2.79 -23.86 -9.99
CA TRP A 139 2.68 -22.40 -10.14
C TRP A 139 2.90 -21.99 -11.60
N TYR A 140 1.90 -21.36 -12.22
CA TYR A 140 1.97 -21.03 -13.64
C TYR A 140 2.66 -19.69 -13.89
N VAL A 141 3.53 -19.66 -14.90
CA VAL A 141 4.13 -18.43 -15.43
C VAL A 141 3.91 -18.34 -16.92
N THR A 142 3.75 -17.12 -17.41
CA THR A 142 4.01 -16.79 -18.81
C THR A 142 5.40 -16.24 -18.94
N TYR A 143 6.11 -16.61 -20.01
CA TYR A 143 7.48 -16.16 -20.23
C TYR A 143 7.83 -16.02 -21.71
N GLY A 144 8.88 -15.25 -21.99
CA GLY A 144 9.49 -15.17 -23.31
C GLY A 144 8.50 -14.72 -24.40
N ASN A 145 8.48 -15.46 -25.51
CA ASN A 145 7.61 -15.17 -26.65
C ASN A 145 6.36 -16.06 -26.62
N LEU A 146 5.34 -15.65 -25.85
CA LEU A 146 4.03 -16.30 -25.77
C LEU A 146 4.05 -17.74 -25.22
N GLN A 147 4.97 -18.05 -24.31
CA GLN A 147 5.07 -19.38 -23.69
C GLN A 147 4.41 -19.40 -22.31
N THR A 148 3.92 -20.57 -21.92
CA THR A 148 3.49 -20.87 -20.55
C THR A 148 4.39 -21.97 -19.98
N GLY A 149 4.73 -21.85 -18.71
CA GLY A 149 5.52 -22.83 -17.98
C GLY A 149 5.03 -23.01 -16.55
N ILE A 150 5.62 -23.98 -15.86
CA ILE A 150 5.36 -24.25 -14.44
C ILE A 150 6.63 -23.97 -13.64
N ILE A 151 6.49 -23.28 -12.52
CA ILE A 151 7.53 -23.18 -11.50
C ILE A 151 7.31 -24.30 -10.50
N ASP A 152 8.34 -25.15 -10.39
CA ASP A 152 8.48 -26.18 -9.37
C ASP A 152 9.34 -25.63 -8.23
N PHE A 153 9.10 -26.08 -7.01
CA PHE A 153 9.85 -25.69 -5.82
C PHE A 153 9.90 -26.87 -4.85
N PRO A 154 10.95 -26.99 -4.00
CA PRO A 154 10.97 -28.02 -2.99
C PRO A 154 9.81 -27.83 -2.01
N TYR A 155 8.86 -28.76 -2.01
CA TYR A 155 7.71 -28.72 -1.10
C TYR A 155 8.18 -28.86 0.34
N ASN A 156 7.75 -27.95 1.21
CA ASN A 156 8.13 -27.88 2.62
C ASN A 156 7.55 -29.01 3.50
N ARG A 157 7.15 -30.16 2.93
CA ARG A 157 6.74 -31.36 3.67
C ARG A 157 7.53 -32.57 3.18
N PRO A 158 7.79 -33.57 4.04
CA PRO A 158 8.49 -34.80 3.67
C PRO A 158 7.56 -35.75 2.91
N ARG A 159 7.02 -35.26 1.79
CA ARG A 159 5.98 -35.86 0.95
C ARG A 159 6.50 -35.91 -0.50
N PRO A 160 7.43 -36.82 -0.79
CA PRO A 160 8.15 -36.81 -2.07
C PRO A 160 7.26 -37.12 -3.26
N ASN A 161 6.10 -37.78 -3.09
CA ASN A 161 5.19 -38.00 -4.22
C ASN A 161 4.41 -36.74 -4.57
N ASP A 162 4.07 -35.93 -3.56
CA ASP A 162 3.43 -34.63 -3.75
C ASP A 162 4.39 -33.65 -4.44
N ASP A 163 5.66 -33.63 -4.02
CA ASP A 163 6.75 -32.79 -4.58
C ASP A 163 7.03 -33.04 -6.08
N GLU A 164 6.63 -34.20 -6.61
CA GLU A 164 6.79 -34.52 -8.04
C GLU A 164 5.64 -34.00 -8.92
N ILE A 165 4.51 -33.58 -8.33
CA ILE A 165 3.30 -33.28 -9.09
C ILE A 165 3.44 -32.12 -10.07
N PRO A 166 4.12 -31.00 -9.76
CA PRO A 166 4.31 -29.92 -10.74
C PRO A 166 4.93 -30.42 -12.05
N LYS A 167 5.95 -31.28 -11.97
CA LYS A 167 6.61 -31.93 -13.12
C LYS A 167 5.65 -32.85 -13.88
N ARG A 168 4.84 -33.63 -13.17
CA ARG A 168 3.81 -34.50 -13.80
C ARG A 168 2.72 -33.71 -14.52
N VAL A 169 2.33 -32.55 -13.98
CA VAL A 169 1.38 -31.65 -14.65
C VAL A 169 2.02 -31.06 -15.91
N ALA A 170 3.28 -30.61 -15.82
CA ALA A 170 4.02 -30.09 -16.97
C ALA A 170 4.13 -31.13 -18.10
N GLU A 171 4.49 -32.38 -17.77
CA GLU A 171 4.50 -33.52 -18.69
C GLU A 171 3.13 -33.76 -19.33
N MET A 172 2.06 -33.76 -18.53
CA MET A 172 0.69 -33.96 -19.02
C MET A 172 0.24 -32.87 -19.98
N GLN A 173 0.61 -31.61 -19.71
CA GLN A 173 0.26 -30.46 -20.55
C GLN A 173 1.22 -30.27 -21.73
N GLY A 174 2.40 -30.88 -21.71
CA GLY A 174 3.44 -30.68 -22.72
C GLY A 174 4.04 -29.28 -22.66
N ILE A 175 4.27 -28.75 -21.46
CA ILE A 175 4.92 -27.45 -21.23
C ILE A 175 6.20 -27.61 -20.41
N GLU A 176 7.08 -26.62 -20.49
CA GLU A 176 8.32 -26.58 -19.71
C GLU A 176 8.05 -26.33 -18.23
N TRP A 177 8.94 -26.83 -17.38
CA TRP A 177 8.97 -26.51 -15.96
C TRP A 177 10.35 -25.99 -15.55
N PHE A 178 10.39 -25.17 -14.50
CA PHE A 178 11.60 -24.54 -13.98
C PHE A 178 11.67 -24.75 -12.47
N GLY A 179 12.79 -25.26 -11.96
CA GLY A 179 12.98 -25.55 -10.55
C GLY A 179 13.55 -24.36 -9.79
N MET A 180 12.69 -23.64 -9.07
CA MET A 180 13.07 -22.54 -8.20
C MET A 180 13.53 -23.06 -6.84
N ASN A 181 14.82 -22.91 -6.52
CA ASN A 181 15.39 -23.38 -5.25
C ASN A 181 15.04 -22.45 -4.07
N VAL A 182 13.78 -22.47 -3.67
CA VAL A 182 13.22 -21.86 -2.46
C VAL A 182 12.24 -22.87 -1.90
N ILE A 183 12.53 -23.43 -0.72
CA ILE A 183 11.57 -24.31 -0.03
C ILE A 183 10.28 -23.53 0.17
N HIS A 184 9.16 -24.05 -0.33
CA HIS A 184 7.89 -23.33 -0.33
C HIS A 184 6.67 -24.24 -0.19
N THR A 185 5.51 -23.59 -0.12
CA THR A 185 4.17 -24.16 -0.20
C THR A 185 3.22 -23.15 -0.84
N GLY A 186 2.34 -23.58 -1.74
CA GLY A 186 1.37 -22.72 -2.43
C GLY A 186 0.34 -22.08 -1.50
N GLY A 187 -0.02 -22.70 -0.37
CA GLY A 187 -0.93 -22.07 0.61
C GLY A 187 -0.32 -20.80 1.25
N ASN A 188 1.01 -20.71 1.27
CA ASN A 188 1.74 -19.53 1.75
C ASN A 188 2.19 -18.60 0.61
N TYR A 189 1.58 -18.65 -0.58
CA TYR A 189 1.94 -17.79 -1.70
C TYR A 189 0.71 -17.27 -2.42
N MET A 190 0.70 -15.98 -2.75
CA MET A 190 -0.29 -15.40 -3.66
C MET A 190 0.33 -14.27 -4.47
N THR A 191 -0.05 -14.16 -5.75
CA THR A 191 0.31 -13.04 -6.62
C THR A 191 -0.92 -12.17 -6.94
N ASP A 192 -0.67 -10.91 -7.29
CA ASP A 192 -1.66 -10.02 -7.89
C ASP A 192 -1.73 -10.12 -9.43
N GLY A 193 -0.93 -11.00 -10.04
CA GLY A 193 -0.89 -11.25 -11.48
C GLY A 193 -0.05 -10.27 -12.29
N LEU A 194 0.54 -9.27 -11.63
CA LEU A 194 1.41 -8.29 -12.25
C LEU A 194 2.79 -8.37 -11.60
N HIS A 195 3.09 -7.49 -10.66
CA HIS A 195 4.43 -7.31 -10.12
C HIS A 195 4.52 -7.60 -8.62
N GLN A 196 3.41 -7.98 -7.98
CA GLN A 196 3.32 -8.12 -6.54
C GLN A 196 3.03 -9.57 -6.17
N ALA A 197 3.68 -10.03 -5.10
CA ALA A 197 3.29 -11.26 -4.44
C ALA A 197 3.45 -11.13 -2.94
N SER A 198 2.79 -12.01 -2.19
CA SER A 198 2.92 -12.06 -0.75
C SER A 198 2.94 -13.47 -0.19
N SER A 199 3.67 -13.57 0.92
CA SER A 199 3.84 -14.76 1.75
C SER A 199 4.02 -14.35 3.20
N THR A 200 3.94 -15.30 4.13
CA THR A 200 4.37 -15.06 5.52
C THR A 200 5.88 -15.21 5.68
N THR A 201 6.41 -14.76 6.82
CA THR A 201 7.81 -14.96 7.23
C THR A 201 8.26 -16.42 7.25
N LEU A 202 7.34 -17.39 7.16
CA LEU A 202 7.64 -18.82 7.04
C LEU A 202 8.63 -19.09 5.90
N VAL A 203 8.52 -18.38 4.76
CA VAL A 203 9.47 -18.55 3.64
C VAL A 203 10.91 -18.26 4.04
N TYR A 204 11.14 -17.31 4.95
CA TYR A 204 12.47 -17.00 5.47
C TYR A 204 12.93 -18.02 6.52
N ASP A 205 12.01 -18.43 7.38
CA ASP A 205 12.30 -19.40 8.44
C ASP A 205 12.70 -20.77 7.87
N GLU A 206 12.07 -21.20 6.78
CA GLU A 206 12.32 -22.49 6.13
C GLU A 206 13.49 -22.46 5.13
N ASN A 207 14.02 -21.28 4.82
CA ASN A 207 15.19 -21.11 3.95
C ASN A 207 16.34 -20.39 4.68
N PRO A 208 16.82 -20.90 5.84
CA PRO A 208 17.76 -20.18 6.71
C PRO A 208 19.15 -19.94 6.07
N THR A 209 19.47 -20.65 4.99
CA THR A 209 20.71 -20.49 4.23
C THR A 209 20.62 -19.39 3.16
N GLN A 210 19.44 -18.83 2.93
CA GLN A 210 19.18 -17.78 1.94
C GLN A 210 18.73 -16.50 2.65
N THR A 211 19.31 -15.36 2.26
CA THR A 211 18.86 -14.05 2.76
C THR A 211 17.53 -13.65 2.10
N ALA A 212 16.77 -12.76 2.75
CA ALA A 212 15.54 -12.21 2.17
C ALA A 212 15.74 -11.62 0.76
N ALA A 213 16.89 -10.97 0.51
CA ALA A 213 17.22 -10.43 -0.81
C ALA A 213 17.47 -11.53 -1.86
N GLN A 214 18.10 -12.65 -1.49
CA GLN A 214 18.29 -13.79 -2.40
C GLN A 214 16.97 -14.46 -2.74
N ILE A 215 16.08 -14.62 -1.75
CA ILE A 215 14.74 -15.16 -1.97
C ILE A 215 13.95 -14.22 -2.89
N ALA A 216 13.92 -12.92 -2.60
CA ALA A 216 13.27 -11.93 -3.46
C ALA A 216 13.82 -11.94 -4.88
N GLN A 217 15.14 -12.09 -5.07
CA GLN A 217 15.74 -12.22 -6.39
C GLN A 217 15.25 -13.49 -7.11
N LYS A 218 15.12 -14.63 -6.42
CA LYS A 218 14.55 -15.85 -7.02
C LYS A 218 13.07 -15.66 -7.38
N MET A 219 12.28 -14.99 -6.54
CA MET A 219 10.90 -14.65 -6.87
C MET A 219 10.82 -13.74 -8.11
N HIS A 220 11.74 -12.80 -8.26
CA HIS A 220 11.84 -11.99 -9.48
C HIS A 220 12.23 -12.84 -10.70
N ASP A 221 13.33 -13.58 -10.61
CA ASP A 221 13.91 -14.33 -11.73
C ASP A 221 13.00 -15.45 -12.24
N TYR A 222 12.21 -16.09 -11.37
CA TYR A 222 11.35 -17.21 -11.75
C TYR A 222 9.89 -16.81 -11.97
N LEU A 223 9.39 -15.80 -11.26
CA LEU A 223 7.96 -15.47 -11.23
C LEU A 223 7.66 -14.04 -11.73
N GLY A 224 8.68 -13.22 -12.02
CA GLY A 224 8.50 -11.83 -12.46
C GLY A 224 8.03 -10.89 -11.35
N ILE A 225 8.25 -11.25 -10.08
CA ILE A 225 7.79 -10.45 -8.94
C ILE A 225 8.81 -9.36 -8.59
N ASP A 226 8.41 -8.10 -8.72
CA ASP A 226 9.26 -6.95 -8.39
C ASP A 226 9.18 -6.55 -6.93
N ASN A 227 8.01 -6.72 -6.31
CA ASN A 227 7.80 -6.46 -4.90
C ASN A 227 7.21 -7.68 -4.20
N TYR A 228 8.07 -8.36 -3.43
CA TYR A 228 7.69 -9.53 -2.65
C TYR A 228 7.42 -9.13 -1.19
N MET A 229 6.14 -8.98 -0.85
CA MET A 229 5.68 -8.56 0.48
C MET A 229 5.65 -9.76 1.44
N VAL A 230 6.62 -9.83 2.36
CA VAL A 230 6.70 -10.92 3.34
C VAL A 230 6.39 -10.41 4.74
N GLU A 231 5.23 -10.80 5.27
CA GLU A 231 4.69 -10.32 6.54
C GLU A 231 4.70 -11.39 7.63
N ALA A 232 4.71 -11.00 8.90
CA ALA A 232 4.51 -11.97 9.98
C ALA A 232 3.09 -12.55 9.92
N ASP A 233 2.95 -13.86 10.17
CA ASP A 233 1.63 -14.48 10.24
C ASP A 233 0.80 -13.88 11.39
N PRO A 234 -0.41 -13.34 11.13
CA PRO A 234 -1.24 -12.73 12.15
C PRO A 234 -2.16 -13.73 12.88
N ASN A 235 -2.26 -14.98 12.43
CA ASN A 235 -3.15 -16.00 13.00
C ASN A 235 -2.55 -16.67 14.24
N GLY A 236 -1.22 -16.72 14.38
CA GLY A 236 -0.57 -17.36 15.53
C GLY A 236 -0.92 -18.85 15.64
N THR A 237 -1.03 -19.51 14.49
CA THR A 237 -1.28 -20.95 14.36
C THR A 237 0.00 -21.64 13.92
N TYR A 238 -0.03 -22.97 13.74
CA TYR A 238 1.17 -23.70 13.35
C TYR A 238 1.49 -23.61 11.85
N ILE A 239 0.51 -23.26 11.02
CA ILE A 239 0.62 -23.45 9.56
C ILE A 239 1.31 -22.26 8.88
N ASP A 240 1.14 -21.04 9.42
CA ASP A 240 1.68 -19.78 8.91
C ASP A 240 1.47 -19.57 7.39
N HIS A 241 0.28 -19.91 6.88
CA HIS A 241 -0.09 -19.73 5.47
C HIS A 241 -0.91 -18.45 5.28
N ILE A 242 -0.56 -17.64 4.26
CA ILE A 242 -1.32 -16.44 3.88
C ILE A 242 -2.78 -16.73 3.59
N ASP A 243 -3.11 -17.87 2.98
CA ASP A 243 -4.49 -18.22 2.62
C ASP A 243 -5.45 -18.45 3.81
N CYS A 244 -4.90 -18.54 5.03
CA CYS A 244 -5.65 -18.68 6.27
C CYS A 244 -6.10 -17.33 6.85
N TRP A 245 -5.63 -16.20 6.32
CA TRP A 245 -5.99 -14.87 6.82
C TRP A 245 -6.11 -13.79 5.74
N GLY A 246 -5.58 -14.01 4.54
CA GLY A 246 -5.53 -13.05 3.44
C GLY A 246 -5.84 -13.70 2.09
N LYS A 247 -6.38 -12.92 1.14
CA LYS A 247 -6.54 -13.35 -0.26
C LYS A 247 -6.56 -12.17 -1.23
N PHE A 248 -5.69 -12.17 -2.26
CA PHE A 248 -5.83 -11.23 -3.36
C PHE A 248 -7.09 -11.55 -4.18
N LEU A 249 -7.91 -10.53 -4.43
CA LEU A 249 -9.18 -10.65 -5.18
C LEU A 249 -9.15 -9.88 -6.51
N GLY A 250 -8.02 -9.26 -6.81
CA GLY A 250 -7.75 -8.41 -7.96
C GLY A 250 -6.44 -7.65 -7.75
N PRO A 251 -5.87 -7.00 -8.77
CA PRO A 251 -4.56 -6.34 -8.65
C PRO A 251 -4.52 -5.23 -7.58
N ASP A 252 -5.66 -4.61 -7.27
CA ASP A 252 -5.80 -3.58 -6.24
C ASP A 252 -6.72 -3.98 -5.07
N LYS A 253 -7.06 -5.27 -4.93
CA LYS A 253 -8.00 -5.76 -3.90
C LYS A 253 -7.41 -6.90 -3.10
N ILE A 254 -7.53 -6.79 -1.78
CA ILE A 254 -7.18 -7.88 -0.87
C ILE A 254 -8.27 -8.06 0.19
N LEU A 255 -8.63 -9.30 0.47
CA LEU A 255 -9.50 -9.68 1.58
C LEU A 255 -8.64 -10.07 2.77
N ILE A 256 -8.89 -9.47 3.93
CA ILE A 256 -8.22 -9.82 5.19
C ILE A 256 -9.27 -10.24 6.23
N ARG A 257 -9.02 -11.34 6.93
CA ARG A 257 -9.83 -11.81 8.05
C ARG A 257 -10.07 -10.70 9.09
N LYS A 258 -11.19 -10.77 9.81
CA LYS A 258 -11.55 -9.85 10.88
C LYS A 258 -12.12 -10.61 12.07
N VAL A 259 -11.64 -10.27 13.26
CA VAL A 259 -12.04 -10.91 14.52
C VAL A 259 -12.57 -9.86 15.52
N PRO A 260 -13.34 -10.26 16.54
CA PRO A 260 -13.74 -9.36 17.61
C PRO A 260 -12.53 -8.79 18.37
N PRO A 261 -12.64 -7.59 18.98
CA PRO A 261 -11.58 -7.01 19.81
C PRO A 261 -11.13 -7.87 21.01
N THR A 262 -11.96 -8.85 21.42
CA THR A 262 -11.64 -9.81 22.48
C THR A 262 -10.81 -11.00 22.02
N HIS A 263 -10.63 -11.16 20.70
CA HIS A 263 -9.87 -12.26 20.12
C HIS A 263 -8.36 -12.02 20.32
N PRO A 264 -7.55 -13.03 20.70
CA PRO A 264 -6.14 -12.82 21.02
C PRO A 264 -5.32 -12.22 19.87
N GLN A 265 -5.67 -12.56 18.63
CA GLN A 265 -5.01 -12.10 17.39
C GLN A 265 -5.54 -10.77 16.84
N TYR A 266 -6.47 -10.09 17.52
CA TYR A 266 -7.11 -8.88 17.00
C TYR A 266 -6.11 -7.83 16.54
N SER A 267 -5.14 -7.50 17.39
CA SER A 267 -4.16 -6.44 17.11
C SER A 267 -3.29 -6.75 15.90
N GLN A 268 -2.85 -8.00 15.74
CA GLN A 268 -2.03 -8.45 14.62
C GLN A 268 -2.83 -8.39 13.32
N ILE A 269 -4.06 -8.90 13.32
CA ILE A 269 -4.94 -8.90 12.15
C ILE A 269 -5.27 -7.48 11.68
N GLU A 270 -5.56 -6.55 12.61
CA GLU A 270 -5.79 -5.14 12.25
C GLU A 270 -4.51 -4.45 11.76
N ALA A 271 -3.34 -4.79 12.31
CA ALA A 271 -2.06 -4.28 11.83
C ALA A 271 -1.77 -4.76 10.40
N THR A 272 -2.02 -6.03 10.08
CA THR A 272 -1.90 -6.57 8.71
C THR A 272 -2.86 -5.87 7.75
N ALA A 273 -4.11 -5.65 8.15
CA ALA A 273 -5.06 -4.89 7.33
C ALA A 273 -4.58 -3.45 7.06
N ALA A 274 -4.02 -2.78 8.07
CA ALA A 274 -3.45 -1.43 7.93
C ALA A 274 -2.19 -1.42 7.05
N PHE A 275 -1.35 -2.44 7.15
CA PHE A 275 -0.18 -2.61 6.30
C PHE A 275 -0.57 -2.61 4.82
N TYR A 276 -1.49 -3.51 4.42
CA TYR A 276 -1.94 -3.59 3.03
C TYR A 276 -2.62 -2.31 2.56
N ALA A 277 -3.44 -1.67 3.41
CA ALA A 277 -4.06 -0.39 3.08
C ALA A 277 -3.06 0.75 2.81
N SER A 278 -1.82 0.61 3.30
CA SER A 278 -0.72 1.55 3.05
C SER A 278 0.15 1.20 1.85
N GLN A 279 0.06 -0.03 1.33
CA GLN A 279 0.82 -0.47 0.17
C GLN A 279 0.19 0.01 -1.13
N ILE A 280 1.03 0.40 -2.10
CA ILE A 280 0.61 0.75 -3.45
C ILE A 280 0.49 -0.53 -4.28
N SER A 281 -0.69 -0.76 -4.84
CA SER A 281 -0.99 -1.88 -5.74
C SER A 281 -0.36 -1.70 -7.13
N SER A 282 -0.40 -2.75 -7.95
CA SER A 282 0.04 -2.68 -9.35
C SER A 282 -0.78 -1.73 -10.24
N TYR A 283 -1.94 -1.25 -9.78
CA TYR A 283 -2.69 -0.18 -10.46
C TYR A 283 -2.24 1.25 -10.06
N GLY A 284 -1.24 1.38 -9.20
CA GLY A 284 -0.72 2.67 -8.74
C GLY A 284 -1.55 3.33 -7.65
N THR A 285 -2.62 2.69 -7.18
CA THR A 285 -3.45 3.12 -6.05
C THR A 285 -3.18 2.28 -4.80
N PRO A 286 -3.44 2.78 -3.59
CA PRO A 286 -3.43 1.93 -2.39
C PRO A 286 -4.36 0.73 -2.53
N TYR A 287 -4.01 -0.42 -1.93
CA TYR A 287 -4.90 -1.59 -1.93
C TYR A 287 -6.24 -1.27 -1.24
N ARG A 288 -7.33 -1.72 -1.87
CA ARG A 288 -8.65 -1.79 -1.26
C ARG A 288 -8.72 -3.03 -0.38
N VAL A 289 -8.67 -2.81 0.94
CA VAL A 289 -8.74 -3.87 1.93
C VAL A 289 -10.18 -4.18 2.30
N PHE A 290 -10.68 -5.31 1.83
CA PHE A 290 -11.97 -5.89 2.21
C PHE A 290 -11.80 -6.74 3.46
N ARG A 291 -12.87 -6.86 4.26
CA ARG A 291 -12.83 -7.57 5.55
C ARG A 291 -13.90 -8.66 5.62
N VAL A 292 -13.54 -9.84 6.14
CA VAL A 292 -14.50 -10.92 6.41
C VAL A 292 -14.49 -11.30 7.89
N ASN A 293 -15.67 -11.30 8.52
CA ASN A 293 -15.80 -11.64 9.94
C ASN A 293 -15.64 -13.14 10.17
N THR A 294 -14.71 -13.53 11.02
CA THR A 294 -14.38 -14.91 11.40
C THR A 294 -14.27 -15.02 12.94
N PRO A 295 -15.34 -14.72 13.69
CA PRO A 295 -15.27 -14.60 15.14
C PRO A 295 -14.90 -15.90 15.87
N ASN A 296 -15.04 -17.05 15.21
CA ASN A 296 -14.68 -18.37 15.74
C ASN A 296 -13.68 -19.09 14.82
N ASP A 297 -12.75 -18.33 14.22
CA ASP A 297 -11.72 -18.85 13.32
C ASP A 297 -12.28 -19.53 12.05
N GLU A 298 -13.46 -19.13 11.57
CA GLU A 298 -13.99 -19.67 10.32
C GLU A 298 -13.04 -19.38 9.13
N PRO A 299 -12.74 -20.37 8.25
CA PRO A 299 -11.71 -20.24 7.22
C PRO A 299 -12.20 -19.49 5.96
N TYR A 300 -12.98 -18.41 6.12
CA TYR A 300 -13.63 -17.76 4.97
C TYR A 300 -12.66 -17.15 3.96
N THR A 301 -11.42 -16.83 4.33
CA THR A 301 -10.38 -16.37 3.39
C THR A 301 -9.87 -17.50 2.51
N ASN A 302 -10.00 -18.76 2.96
CA ASN A 302 -9.54 -19.97 2.28
C ASN A 302 -10.53 -20.39 1.17
N SER A 303 -10.95 -19.43 0.36
CA SER A 303 -11.81 -19.60 -0.81
C SER A 303 -11.00 -19.87 -2.07
N TYR A 304 -11.67 -20.40 -3.10
CA TYR A 304 -11.08 -20.64 -4.42
C TYR A 304 -11.83 -19.86 -5.50
N ILE A 305 -11.09 -19.15 -6.35
CA ILE A 305 -11.61 -18.39 -7.49
C ILE A 305 -11.42 -19.25 -8.75
N GLN A 306 -12.51 -19.45 -9.50
CA GLN A 306 -12.50 -20.21 -10.75
C GLN A 306 -13.26 -19.42 -11.80
N ASN A 307 -12.53 -18.71 -12.67
CA ASN A 307 -13.11 -17.78 -13.64
C ASN A 307 -14.07 -16.81 -12.92
N ASN A 308 -15.34 -16.71 -13.35
CA ASN A 308 -16.33 -15.83 -12.76
C ASN A 308 -17.01 -16.40 -11.48
N LYS A 309 -16.50 -17.47 -10.88
CA LYS A 309 -17.06 -18.11 -9.67
C LYS A 309 -16.10 -17.98 -8.50
N VAL A 310 -16.66 -17.83 -7.30
CA VAL A 310 -15.92 -17.87 -6.04
C VAL A 310 -16.56 -18.91 -5.13
N PHE A 311 -15.78 -19.88 -4.68
CA PHE A 311 -16.22 -20.95 -3.80
C PHE A 311 -15.69 -20.71 -2.39
N VAL A 312 -16.60 -20.48 -1.43
CA VAL A 312 -16.27 -20.12 -0.05
C VAL A 312 -16.53 -21.33 0.87
N PRO A 313 -15.60 -21.72 1.76
CA PRO A 313 -15.85 -22.78 2.73
C PRO A 313 -16.87 -22.33 3.77
N PHE A 314 -17.95 -23.10 3.93
CA PHE A 314 -19.00 -22.85 4.92
C PHE A 314 -18.84 -23.74 6.14
N MET A 315 -19.03 -23.14 7.32
CA MET A 315 -18.97 -23.83 8.60
C MET A 315 -20.36 -24.29 9.08
N GLY A 316 -21.43 -23.93 8.36
CA GLY A 316 -22.81 -24.18 8.76
C GLY A 316 -23.25 -23.27 9.92
N THR A 317 -22.66 -22.07 10.02
CA THR A 317 -22.89 -21.13 11.13
C THR A 317 -23.65 -19.89 10.65
N ALA A 318 -24.12 -19.07 11.61
CA ALA A 318 -24.76 -17.80 11.29
C ALA A 318 -23.83 -16.79 10.59
N ASN A 319 -22.51 -17.03 10.59
CA ASN A 319 -21.52 -16.13 10.00
C ASN A 319 -21.35 -16.35 8.49
N ASP A 320 -21.78 -17.50 7.95
CA ASP A 320 -21.59 -17.89 6.54
C ASP A 320 -22.22 -16.87 5.56
N ALA A 321 -23.40 -16.33 5.90
CA ALA A 321 -24.06 -15.32 5.08
C ALA A 321 -23.29 -14.00 5.01
N GLY A 322 -22.66 -13.60 6.13
CA GLY A 322 -21.80 -12.41 6.18
C GLY A 322 -20.54 -12.58 5.34
N ALA A 323 -19.99 -13.80 5.30
CA ALA A 323 -18.84 -14.12 4.45
C ALA A 323 -19.17 -13.98 2.95
N LEU A 324 -20.32 -14.50 2.49
CA LEU A 324 -20.73 -14.32 1.09
C LEU A 324 -20.87 -12.85 0.73
N LEU A 325 -21.49 -12.04 1.60
CA LEU A 325 -21.67 -10.61 1.37
C LEU A 325 -20.32 -9.88 1.24
N ALA A 326 -19.32 -10.25 2.05
CA ALA A 326 -17.98 -9.68 1.95
C ALA A 326 -17.36 -9.92 0.57
N TYR A 327 -17.43 -11.15 0.05
CA TYR A 327 -16.97 -11.47 -1.30
C TYR A 327 -17.79 -10.79 -2.39
N GLN A 328 -19.12 -10.75 -2.27
CA GLN A 328 -19.98 -10.10 -3.26
C GLN A 328 -19.73 -8.59 -3.37
N GLN A 329 -19.38 -7.93 -2.26
CA GLN A 329 -18.95 -6.54 -2.23
C GLN A 329 -17.56 -6.36 -2.84
N ALA A 330 -16.64 -7.28 -2.56
CA ALA A 330 -15.27 -7.22 -3.05
C ALA A 330 -15.15 -7.58 -4.54
N MET A 331 -16.00 -8.48 -5.03
CA MET A 331 -15.96 -9.03 -6.38
C MET A 331 -17.34 -8.91 -7.06
N PRO A 332 -17.81 -7.68 -7.36
CA PRO A 332 -19.09 -7.49 -8.04
C PRO A 332 -19.17 -8.27 -9.36
N GLY A 333 -20.32 -8.90 -9.62
CA GLY A 333 -20.55 -9.71 -10.83
C GLY A 333 -20.08 -11.16 -10.75
N TYR A 334 -19.23 -11.52 -9.79
CA TYR A 334 -18.84 -12.92 -9.57
C TYR A 334 -19.97 -13.72 -8.93
N GLN A 335 -20.09 -15.00 -9.30
CA GLN A 335 -20.99 -15.95 -8.67
C GLN A 335 -20.33 -16.51 -7.41
N VAL A 336 -20.65 -15.91 -6.26
CA VAL A 336 -20.13 -16.34 -4.95
C VAL A 336 -21.05 -17.40 -4.34
N THR A 337 -20.52 -18.59 -4.05
CA THR A 337 -21.28 -19.72 -3.50
C THR A 337 -20.53 -20.41 -2.35
N GLY A 338 -21.28 -20.91 -1.36
CA GLY A 338 -20.73 -21.54 -0.17
C GLY A 338 -20.84 -23.07 -0.17
N TYR A 339 -19.84 -23.76 0.38
CA TYR A 339 -19.79 -25.22 0.44
C TYR A 339 -19.41 -25.73 1.82
N ILE A 340 -20.26 -26.58 2.39
CA ILE A 340 -19.97 -27.30 3.63
C ILE A 340 -19.09 -28.51 3.31
N ALA A 341 -18.15 -28.80 4.19
CA ALA A 341 -17.25 -29.94 4.09
C ALA A 341 -17.98 -31.28 3.94
N SER A 342 -17.28 -32.28 3.42
CA SER A 342 -17.74 -33.67 3.45
C SER A 342 -17.12 -34.42 4.63
N SER A 343 -16.49 -35.57 4.39
CA SER A 343 -15.84 -36.37 5.44
C SER A 343 -14.61 -35.70 6.04
N ALA A 344 -13.86 -34.93 5.24
CA ALA A 344 -12.74 -34.11 5.72
C ALA A 344 -13.27 -32.71 6.06
N VAL A 345 -13.51 -32.44 7.35
CA VAL A 345 -14.04 -31.16 7.83
C VAL A 345 -13.12 -29.99 7.45
N TRP A 346 -13.70 -28.80 7.30
CA TRP A 346 -12.91 -27.57 7.17
C TRP A 346 -12.35 -27.18 8.55
N GLU A 347 -11.12 -26.70 8.53
CA GLU A 347 -10.44 -26.15 9.69
C GLU A 347 -9.97 -24.73 9.37
N SER A 348 -9.70 -23.93 10.40
CA SER A 348 -9.15 -22.58 10.24
C SER A 348 -7.81 -22.54 9.51
N THR A 349 -7.10 -23.68 9.46
CA THR A 349 -5.78 -23.86 8.86
C THR A 349 -5.78 -24.79 7.64
N ASP A 350 -6.94 -25.33 7.25
CA ASP A 350 -7.10 -26.24 6.10
C ASP A 350 -8.56 -26.28 5.65
N ALA A 351 -8.88 -25.64 4.53
CA ALA A 351 -10.22 -25.67 3.97
C ALA A 351 -10.21 -25.83 2.44
N LEU A 352 -11.03 -25.04 1.73
CA LEU A 352 -11.32 -25.26 0.32
C LEU A 352 -10.13 -24.92 -0.56
N HIS A 353 -9.51 -23.76 -0.34
CA HIS A 353 -8.35 -23.31 -1.09
C HIS A 353 -7.19 -24.29 -1.00
N CYS A 354 -6.87 -24.79 0.22
CA CYS A 354 -5.76 -25.73 0.45
C CYS A 354 -5.88 -27.03 -0.34
N ARG A 355 -7.09 -27.40 -0.78
CA ARG A 355 -7.41 -28.70 -1.40
C ARG A 355 -7.74 -28.58 -2.90
N THR A 356 -7.42 -27.43 -3.49
CA THR A 356 -7.68 -27.09 -4.90
C THR A 356 -6.52 -26.28 -5.45
N HIS A 357 -6.26 -26.39 -6.76
CA HIS A 357 -5.31 -25.52 -7.44
C HIS A 357 -5.83 -25.18 -8.84
N GLU A 358 -5.76 -23.92 -9.24
CA GLU A 358 -6.04 -23.49 -10.61
C GLU A 358 -4.97 -23.99 -11.58
N MET A 359 -5.40 -24.30 -12.80
CA MET A 359 -4.55 -24.54 -13.95
C MET A 359 -4.85 -23.46 -14.98
N SER A 360 -3.91 -22.54 -15.14
CA SER A 360 -4.05 -21.35 -15.99
C SER A 360 -4.39 -21.71 -17.43
N ASP A 361 -5.24 -20.90 -18.08
CA ASP A 361 -5.48 -21.04 -19.52
C ASP A 361 -4.21 -20.70 -20.32
N ARG A 362 -3.55 -21.75 -20.80
CA ARG A 362 -2.32 -21.67 -21.60
C ARG A 362 -2.52 -20.97 -22.95
N GLY A 363 -3.76 -20.78 -23.39
CA GLY A 363 -4.09 -20.02 -24.59
C GLY A 363 -4.74 -18.67 -24.30
N MET A 364 -4.69 -18.16 -23.06
CA MET A 364 -5.45 -16.98 -22.66
C MET A 364 -5.23 -15.77 -23.59
N LEU A 365 -6.30 -15.00 -23.77
CA LEU A 365 -6.23 -13.65 -24.30
C LEU A 365 -6.04 -12.71 -23.11
N TYR A 366 -4.84 -12.20 -22.94
CA TYR A 366 -4.45 -11.36 -21.81
C TYR A 366 -4.49 -9.88 -22.19
N ILE A 367 -5.10 -9.06 -21.36
CA ILE A 367 -5.15 -7.60 -21.51
C ILE A 367 -4.41 -7.01 -20.31
N GLU A 368 -3.29 -6.34 -20.56
CA GLU A 368 -2.53 -5.61 -19.57
C GLU A 368 -2.87 -4.12 -19.66
N HIS A 369 -3.30 -3.54 -18.55
CA HIS A 369 -3.70 -2.13 -18.50
C HIS A 369 -3.60 -1.60 -17.07
N THR A 370 -2.96 -0.43 -16.93
CA THR A 370 -2.98 0.37 -15.69
C THR A 370 -4.11 1.39 -15.77
N PRO A 371 -5.12 1.31 -14.88
CA PRO A 371 -6.30 2.15 -14.98
C PRO A 371 -6.06 3.59 -14.55
N LEU A 372 -6.72 4.49 -15.27
CA LEU A 372 -6.99 5.86 -14.80
C LEU A 372 -7.78 5.82 -13.49
N HIS A 373 -7.39 6.65 -12.54
CA HIS A 373 -7.97 6.70 -11.20
C HIS A 373 -8.00 8.13 -10.63
N GLY A 374 -8.79 8.33 -9.58
CA GLY A 374 -8.85 9.60 -8.85
C GLY A 374 -9.53 10.73 -9.63
N ASN A 375 -9.12 11.97 -9.32
CA ASN A 375 -9.65 13.19 -9.93
C ASN A 375 -8.69 13.69 -11.01
N LEU A 376 -9.08 13.56 -12.28
CA LEU A 376 -8.30 14.00 -13.43
C LEU A 376 -8.81 15.35 -13.94
N PRO A 377 -7.94 16.30 -14.34
CA PRO A 377 -8.39 17.58 -14.88
C PRO A 377 -9.24 17.40 -16.13
N ALA A 378 -10.17 18.32 -16.37
CA ALA A 378 -10.92 18.36 -17.61
C ALA A 378 -9.96 18.50 -18.81
N GLN A 379 -10.14 17.63 -19.80
CA GLN A 379 -9.30 17.56 -20.98
C GLN A 379 -10.13 17.11 -22.21
N PRO A 380 -9.66 17.38 -23.44
CA PRO A 380 -10.39 17.04 -24.66
C PRO A 380 -10.68 15.55 -24.85
N GLY A 381 -9.90 14.68 -24.19
CA GLY A 381 -10.09 13.23 -24.16
C GLY A 381 -9.17 12.56 -23.15
N PHE A 382 -9.53 11.35 -22.73
CA PHE A 382 -8.78 10.52 -21.80
C PHE A 382 -8.19 9.34 -22.57
N LEU A 383 -6.86 9.32 -22.69
CA LEU A 383 -6.14 8.25 -23.37
C LEU A 383 -6.15 6.98 -22.51
N ILE A 384 -6.53 5.86 -23.13
CA ILE A 384 -6.52 4.53 -22.55
C ILE A 384 -5.54 3.69 -23.38
N ASN A 385 -4.56 3.10 -22.70
CA ASN A 385 -3.53 2.26 -23.32
C ASN A 385 -3.61 0.85 -22.75
N ALA A 386 -3.49 -0.16 -23.59
CA ALA A 386 -3.43 -1.55 -23.14
C ALA A 386 -2.54 -2.39 -24.05
N ASP A 387 -1.82 -3.35 -23.47
CA ASP A 387 -1.12 -4.37 -24.22
C ASP A 387 -1.97 -5.64 -24.27
N ILE A 388 -2.22 -6.17 -25.47
CA ILE A 388 -3.14 -7.30 -25.69
C ILE A 388 -2.36 -8.47 -26.29
N THR A 389 -2.25 -9.53 -25.50
CA THR A 389 -1.39 -10.67 -25.79
C THR A 389 -2.23 -11.94 -25.92
N ALA A 390 -2.29 -12.52 -27.11
CA ALA A 390 -2.97 -13.78 -27.38
C ALA A 390 -1.99 -14.96 -27.23
N TYR A 391 -1.99 -15.61 -26.07
CA TYR A 391 -1.14 -16.80 -25.83
C TYR A 391 -1.58 -18.01 -26.66
N SER A 392 -2.80 -17.98 -27.21
CA SER A 392 -3.28 -18.89 -28.26
C SER A 392 -2.46 -18.82 -29.56
N GLN A 393 -1.62 -17.79 -29.71
CA GLN A 393 -0.90 -17.41 -30.93
C GLN A 393 -1.83 -17.16 -32.13
N GLN A 394 -3.12 -16.96 -31.85
CA GLN A 394 -4.09 -16.57 -32.86
C GLN A 394 -4.16 -15.05 -32.97
N GLN A 395 -4.58 -14.59 -34.14
CA GLN A 395 -4.70 -13.16 -34.41
C GLN A 395 -5.80 -12.54 -33.52
N VAL A 396 -5.48 -11.42 -32.85
CA VAL A 396 -6.48 -10.54 -32.22
C VAL A 396 -7.23 -9.80 -33.32
N TYR A 397 -8.56 -9.79 -33.26
CA TYR A 397 -9.35 -9.06 -34.26
C TYR A 397 -9.22 -7.55 -34.02
N SER A 398 -8.71 -6.82 -35.02
CA SER A 398 -8.45 -5.38 -34.88
C SER A 398 -9.72 -4.55 -34.64
N ASP A 399 -10.87 -5.05 -35.10
CA ASP A 399 -12.19 -4.46 -34.92
C ASP A 399 -12.91 -4.95 -33.66
N SER A 400 -12.31 -5.84 -32.87
CA SER A 400 -12.87 -6.34 -31.62
C SER A 400 -12.27 -5.71 -30.36
N VAL A 401 -11.35 -4.75 -30.49
CA VAL A 401 -10.69 -4.12 -29.34
C VAL A 401 -11.39 -2.80 -29.03
N TRP A 402 -12.04 -2.74 -27.86
CA TRP A 402 -12.84 -1.59 -27.46
C TRP A 402 -12.52 -1.15 -26.03
N VAL A 403 -12.54 0.16 -25.82
CA VAL A 403 -12.86 0.74 -24.50
C VAL A 403 -14.37 0.92 -24.44
N ILE A 404 -15.01 0.29 -23.46
CA ILE A 404 -16.44 0.38 -23.25
C ILE A 404 -16.65 1.21 -21.99
N TYR A 405 -17.26 2.40 -22.12
CA TYR A 405 -17.33 3.39 -21.05
C TYR A 405 -18.74 3.95 -20.88
N LYS A 406 -19.06 4.42 -19.68
CA LYS A 406 -20.28 5.18 -19.39
C LYS A 406 -19.94 6.41 -18.55
N VAL A 407 -20.81 7.41 -18.64
CA VAL A 407 -20.68 8.66 -17.89
C VAL A 407 -21.82 8.72 -16.87
N ASN A 408 -21.46 8.90 -15.59
CA ASN A 408 -22.36 8.85 -14.46
C ASN A 408 -23.22 7.56 -14.48
N SER A 409 -24.54 7.69 -14.33
CA SER A 409 -25.50 6.58 -14.42
C SER A 409 -26.01 6.35 -15.85
N GLY A 410 -25.30 6.82 -16.87
CA GLY A 410 -25.67 6.63 -18.28
C GLY A 410 -25.49 5.20 -18.79
N THR A 411 -25.79 5.00 -20.07
CA THR A 411 -25.55 3.73 -20.77
C THR A 411 -24.09 3.61 -21.22
N TYR A 412 -23.63 2.39 -21.42
CA TYR A 412 -22.31 2.14 -22.02
C TYR A 412 -22.29 2.56 -23.50
N ASP A 413 -21.21 3.22 -23.88
CA ASP A 413 -20.80 3.56 -25.24
C ASP A 413 -19.42 2.95 -25.50
N THR A 414 -18.99 2.92 -26.77
CA THR A 414 -17.78 2.20 -27.19
C THR A 414 -16.84 3.10 -27.98
N VAL A 415 -15.55 3.00 -27.68
CA VAL A 415 -14.46 3.57 -28.48
C VAL A 415 -13.58 2.43 -28.97
N SER A 416 -13.38 2.31 -30.29
CA SER A 416 -12.40 1.37 -30.84
C SER A 416 -10.99 1.76 -30.42
N MET A 417 -10.18 0.78 -30.03
CA MET A 417 -8.75 0.97 -29.82
C MET A 417 -7.99 0.60 -31.08
N VAL A 418 -6.95 1.37 -31.39
CA VAL A 418 -6.09 1.17 -32.56
C VAL A 418 -4.76 0.59 -32.11
N ASN A 419 -4.29 -0.46 -32.77
CA ASN A 419 -2.96 -1.00 -32.56
C ASN A 419 -1.89 -0.02 -33.08
N THR A 420 -1.01 0.46 -32.20
CA THR A 420 0.08 1.40 -32.50
C THR A 420 1.46 0.75 -32.34
N GLY A 421 1.53 -0.54 -31.98
CA GLY A 421 2.76 -1.30 -31.76
C GLY A 421 2.62 -2.77 -32.20
N SER A 422 3.42 -3.68 -31.64
CA SER A 422 3.22 -5.13 -31.87
C SER A 422 1.88 -5.59 -31.27
N ASN A 423 1.69 -5.31 -30.00
CA ASN A 423 0.54 -5.69 -29.18
C ASN A 423 -0.04 -4.51 -28.39
N HIS A 424 0.38 -3.27 -28.70
CA HIS A 424 -0.01 -2.07 -27.96
C HIS A 424 -1.20 -1.38 -28.61
N TYR A 425 -2.28 -1.20 -27.86
CA TYR A 425 -3.53 -0.61 -28.31
C TYR A 425 -3.82 0.69 -27.58
N THR A 426 -4.34 1.67 -28.32
CA THR A 426 -4.70 2.99 -27.79
C THR A 426 -6.13 3.36 -28.17
N GLY A 427 -6.90 3.83 -27.21
CA GLY A 427 -8.25 4.38 -27.40
C GLY A 427 -8.39 5.69 -26.65
N MET A 428 -9.28 6.57 -27.09
CA MET A 428 -9.48 7.86 -26.45
C MET A 428 -10.94 8.06 -26.09
N ILE A 429 -11.26 7.98 -24.79
CA ILE A 429 -12.58 8.37 -24.29
C ILE A 429 -12.73 9.88 -24.52
N PRO A 430 -13.80 10.36 -25.18
CA PRO A 430 -14.01 11.79 -25.40
C PRO A 430 -14.09 12.58 -24.09
N GLY A 431 -13.66 13.84 -24.12
CA GLY A 431 -13.72 14.74 -22.96
C GLY A 431 -15.13 14.85 -22.38
N GLN A 432 -15.22 14.89 -21.06
CA GLN A 432 -16.48 14.92 -20.31
C GLN A 432 -16.57 16.19 -19.46
N MET A 433 -17.79 16.56 -19.07
CA MET A 433 -18.01 17.71 -18.19
C MET A 433 -17.34 17.50 -16.84
N GLU A 434 -16.82 18.60 -16.28
CA GLU A 434 -16.34 18.64 -14.90
C GLU A 434 -17.37 18.08 -13.91
N GLY A 435 -16.90 17.35 -12.90
CA GLY A 435 -17.74 16.65 -11.93
C GLY A 435 -18.33 15.32 -12.43
N SER A 436 -18.13 14.95 -13.69
CA SER A 436 -18.58 13.65 -14.20
C SER A 436 -17.74 12.49 -13.63
N THR A 437 -18.39 11.38 -13.30
CA THR A 437 -17.72 10.10 -13.05
C THR A 437 -17.72 9.27 -14.32
N ILE A 438 -16.57 8.73 -14.72
CA ILE A 438 -16.43 7.84 -15.86
C ILE A 438 -16.19 6.44 -15.32
N SER A 439 -16.94 5.47 -15.81
CA SER A 439 -16.70 4.05 -15.56
C SER A 439 -16.40 3.35 -16.89
N TYR A 440 -15.33 2.56 -16.97
CA TYR A 440 -14.95 1.88 -18.21
C TYR A 440 -14.29 0.51 -17.97
N TYR A 441 -14.29 -0.31 -19.01
CA TYR A 441 -13.52 -1.55 -19.09
C TYR A 441 -13.05 -1.75 -20.53
N ILE A 442 -12.06 -2.61 -20.72
CA ILE A 442 -11.51 -2.95 -22.03
C ILE A 442 -12.02 -4.33 -22.43
N HIS A 443 -12.28 -4.53 -23.72
CA HIS A 443 -12.68 -5.81 -24.28
C HIS A 443 -11.83 -6.15 -25.51
N ALA A 444 -11.53 -7.44 -25.70
CA ALA A 444 -10.87 -7.96 -26.89
C ALA A 444 -11.32 -9.39 -27.22
N GLU A 445 -11.20 -9.78 -28.49
CA GLU A 445 -11.46 -11.14 -28.99
C GLU A 445 -10.32 -11.58 -29.92
N ASP A 446 -10.08 -12.90 -30.00
CA ASP A 446 -9.08 -13.48 -30.89
C ASP A 446 -9.65 -14.59 -31.80
N ALA A 447 -8.88 -14.96 -32.83
CA ALA A 447 -9.26 -16.00 -33.76
C ALA A 447 -9.25 -17.43 -33.17
N SER A 448 -8.84 -17.61 -31.90
CA SER A 448 -9.02 -18.87 -31.18
C SER A 448 -10.46 -19.04 -30.66
N GLY A 449 -11.26 -17.98 -30.70
CA GLY A 449 -12.60 -17.92 -30.12
C GLY A 449 -12.61 -17.47 -28.66
N ARG A 450 -11.47 -17.00 -28.14
CA ARG A 450 -11.39 -16.41 -26.80
C ARG A 450 -11.80 -14.94 -26.85
N ASN A 451 -12.41 -14.51 -25.76
CA ASN A 451 -12.66 -13.11 -25.48
C ASN A 451 -12.21 -12.81 -24.04
N ALA A 452 -11.81 -11.57 -23.80
CA ALA A 452 -11.31 -11.13 -22.52
C ALA A 452 -11.81 -9.72 -22.21
N ASN A 453 -12.03 -9.47 -20.92
CA ASN A 453 -12.27 -8.13 -20.40
C ASN A 453 -11.15 -7.75 -19.43
N HIS A 454 -10.92 -6.44 -19.29
CA HIS A 454 -10.14 -5.88 -18.20
C HIS A 454 -10.92 -4.72 -17.54
N PRO A 455 -11.33 -4.85 -16.25
CA PRO A 455 -11.12 -6.00 -15.36
C PRO A 455 -11.82 -7.27 -15.84
N PHE A 456 -11.44 -8.43 -15.30
CA PHE A 456 -11.90 -9.76 -15.75
C PHE A 456 -13.43 -9.87 -15.93
N ILE A 457 -14.21 -9.30 -14.99
CA ILE A 457 -15.69 -9.35 -15.00
C ILE A 457 -16.34 -8.24 -15.84
N GLY A 458 -15.54 -7.35 -16.42
CA GLY A 458 -15.96 -6.26 -17.30
C GLY A 458 -16.97 -5.31 -16.65
N ALA A 459 -18.13 -5.17 -17.29
CA ALA A 459 -19.14 -4.16 -16.95
C ALA A 459 -19.66 -4.18 -15.50
N ALA A 460 -19.52 -5.32 -14.79
CA ALA A 460 -19.98 -5.45 -13.41
C ALA A 460 -19.04 -4.81 -12.38
N ASP A 461 -17.76 -4.67 -12.70
CA ASP A 461 -16.74 -4.04 -11.83
C ASP A 461 -15.77 -3.21 -12.69
N PRO A 462 -16.27 -2.14 -13.36
CA PRO A 462 -15.46 -1.32 -14.25
C PRO A 462 -14.44 -0.48 -13.46
N HIS A 463 -13.36 -0.08 -14.13
CA HIS A 463 -12.49 0.98 -13.63
C HIS A 463 -13.24 2.31 -13.56
N THR A 464 -12.86 3.18 -12.62
CA THR A 464 -13.53 4.48 -12.43
C THR A 464 -12.56 5.62 -12.14
N PHE A 465 -12.80 6.78 -12.75
CA PHE A 465 -12.18 8.05 -12.40
C PHE A 465 -13.19 9.19 -12.48
N GLN A 466 -12.87 10.34 -11.91
CA GLN A 466 -13.70 11.54 -11.95
C GLN A 466 -13.01 12.67 -12.71
N VAL A 467 -13.80 13.46 -13.43
CA VAL A 467 -13.30 14.73 -13.99
C VAL A 467 -13.34 15.78 -12.90
N ALA A 468 -12.17 16.25 -12.49
CA ALA A 468 -12.00 17.27 -11.48
C ALA A 468 -12.77 18.53 -11.88
N VAL A 469 -13.50 19.11 -10.92
CA VAL A 469 -14.04 20.47 -11.06
C VAL A 469 -12.88 21.43 -10.90
N SER A 470 -12.68 22.29 -11.89
CA SER A 470 -11.68 23.35 -11.77
C SER A 470 -12.06 24.23 -10.58
N ALA A 471 -11.11 24.45 -9.66
CA ALA A 471 -11.33 25.40 -8.59
C ALA A 471 -11.71 26.74 -9.23
N ALA A 472 -12.83 27.32 -8.79
CA ALA A 472 -13.21 28.64 -9.29
C ALA A 472 -12.03 29.61 -9.08
N PRO A 473 -11.77 30.51 -10.03
CA PRO A 473 -10.68 31.46 -9.91
C PRO A 473 -10.78 32.24 -8.60
N ASP A 474 -9.67 32.30 -7.87
CA ASP A 474 -9.57 32.93 -6.56
C ASP A 474 -8.32 33.83 -6.47
N VAL A 475 -8.31 34.72 -5.48
CA VAL A 475 -7.18 35.61 -5.21
C VAL A 475 -6.15 34.95 -4.28
N VAL A 476 -4.94 35.50 -4.28
CA VAL A 476 -3.87 35.17 -3.31
C VAL A 476 -3.68 36.36 -2.39
N VAL A 477 -3.70 36.13 -1.08
CA VAL A 477 -3.47 37.17 -0.06
C VAL A 477 -2.10 37.02 0.57
N THR A 478 -1.28 38.08 0.50
CA THR A 478 0.10 38.08 1.02
C THR A 478 0.44 39.40 1.70
N PRO A 479 1.18 39.42 2.82
CA PRO A 479 1.49 38.27 3.66
C PRO A 479 0.24 37.77 4.39
N ASP A 480 0.29 36.54 4.91
CA ASP A 480 -0.75 35.92 5.75
C ASP A 480 -0.71 36.42 7.21
N THR A 481 0.33 37.19 7.58
CA THR A 481 0.47 37.83 8.90
C THR A 481 1.14 39.21 8.79
N LEU A 482 0.61 40.21 9.50
CA LEU A 482 1.15 41.56 9.65
C LEU A 482 1.66 41.76 11.09
N PHE A 483 2.97 41.88 11.27
CA PHE A 483 3.60 42.15 12.57
C PHE A 483 3.91 43.64 12.74
N PHE A 484 3.34 44.25 13.78
CA PHE A 484 3.55 45.64 14.18
C PHE A 484 4.52 45.69 15.35
N ASN A 485 5.77 46.03 15.06
CA ASN A 485 6.88 45.94 16.01
C ASN A 485 7.40 47.32 16.46
N THR A 486 7.00 48.38 15.77
CA THR A 486 7.34 49.77 16.09
C THR A 486 6.09 50.65 16.16
N PHE A 487 6.19 51.82 16.80
CA PHE A 487 5.10 52.79 16.82
C PHE A 487 4.80 53.35 15.42
N SER A 488 5.82 53.48 14.57
CA SER A 488 5.67 53.87 13.16
C SER A 488 4.85 52.84 12.39
N ASP A 489 5.04 51.53 12.63
CA ASP A 489 4.18 50.50 12.04
C ASP A 489 2.70 50.72 12.38
N LEU A 490 2.38 51.15 13.61
CA LEU A 490 1.00 51.39 14.06
C LEU A 490 0.37 52.60 13.34
N THR A 491 1.16 53.67 13.13
CA THR A 491 0.68 54.93 12.52
C THR A 491 0.71 54.93 10.99
N GLU A 492 1.75 54.37 10.39
CA GLU A 492 1.95 54.32 8.94
C GLU A 492 1.20 53.12 8.32
N GLY A 493 0.99 52.06 9.11
CA GLY A 493 0.25 50.87 8.74
C GLY A 493 1.08 49.83 7.99
N LYS A 494 0.50 48.63 7.85
CA LYS A 494 1.07 47.54 7.02
C LYS A 494 0.06 47.00 6.05
N THR A 495 0.54 46.66 4.86
CA THR A 495 -0.33 46.29 3.74
C THR A 495 -0.38 44.78 3.52
N ALA A 496 -1.61 44.25 3.44
CA ALA A 496 -1.89 42.95 2.82
C ALA A 496 -2.30 43.16 1.36
N TYR A 497 -1.71 42.39 0.47
CA TYR A 497 -1.94 42.42 -0.97
C TYR A 497 -2.88 41.28 -1.36
N VAL A 498 -4.03 41.62 -1.94
CA VAL A 498 -5.03 40.68 -2.46
C VAL A 498 -4.89 40.66 -3.98
N ARG A 499 -4.20 39.65 -4.52
CA ARG A 499 -3.80 39.61 -5.94
C ARG A 499 -4.55 38.54 -6.72
N ASN A 500 -5.08 38.90 -7.88
CA ASN A 500 -5.71 37.95 -8.78
C ASN A 500 -4.71 37.47 -9.84
N TYR A 501 -4.29 36.21 -9.74
CA TYR A 501 -3.41 35.58 -10.74
C TYR A 501 -4.19 34.84 -11.83
N THR A 502 -5.52 34.83 -11.77
CA THR A 502 -6.36 34.10 -12.73
C THR A 502 -6.68 34.96 -13.95
N ALA A 503 -7.15 34.33 -15.03
CA ALA A 503 -7.56 35.01 -16.26
C ALA A 503 -8.96 35.67 -16.18
N GLN A 504 -9.70 35.44 -15.08
CA GLN A 504 -11.06 35.93 -14.87
C GLN A 504 -11.09 36.93 -13.71
N ASN A 505 -12.10 37.80 -13.64
CA ASN A 505 -12.26 38.72 -12.51
C ASN A 505 -12.73 37.95 -11.27
N VAL A 506 -12.10 38.20 -10.12
CA VAL A 506 -12.52 37.62 -8.83
C VAL A 506 -13.15 38.71 -7.97
N LEU A 507 -14.33 38.43 -7.41
CA LEU A 507 -15.01 39.36 -6.50
C LEU A 507 -14.54 39.14 -5.07
N ILE A 508 -14.23 40.23 -4.37
CA ILE A 508 -14.15 40.25 -2.91
C ILE A 508 -15.54 40.64 -2.40
N ASN A 509 -16.25 39.70 -1.78
CA ASN A 509 -17.62 39.91 -1.29
C ASN A 509 -17.63 40.58 0.09
N TYR A 510 -16.69 40.18 0.95
CA TYR A 510 -16.59 40.70 2.31
C TYR A 510 -15.14 40.99 2.66
N ILE A 511 -14.92 42.12 3.31
CA ILE A 511 -13.71 42.42 4.07
C ILE A 511 -14.18 42.75 5.46
N ASN A 512 -13.82 41.94 6.45
CA ASN A 512 -14.32 42.10 7.80
C ASN A 512 -13.24 41.79 8.84
N SER A 513 -13.35 42.40 10.02
CA SER A 513 -12.60 42.00 11.21
C SER A 513 -13.50 41.18 12.13
N VAL A 514 -12.91 40.28 12.93
CA VAL A 514 -13.61 39.75 14.10
C VAL A 514 -13.37 40.74 15.22
N ASN A 515 -14.29 41.69 15.39
CA ASN A 515 -14.16 42.77 16.37
C ASN A 515 -14.42 42.27 17.80
N THR A 516 -13.55 41.37 18.28
CA THR A 516 -13.49 40.90 19.67
C THR A 516 -12.34 41.55 20.44
N SER A 517 -11.59 42.44 19.80
CA SER A 517 -10.36 43.05 20.31
C SER A 517 -10.60 44.44 20.90
N PRO A 518 -9.91 44.84 21.99
CA PRO A 518 -10.02 46.19 22.57
C PRO A 518 -9.30 47.29 21.78
N TYR A 519 -8.62 46.99 20.66
CA TYR A 519 -7.94 47.99 19.81
C TYR A 519 -8.81 48.42 18.63
N ALA A 520 -8.90 49.73 18.39
CA ALA A 520 -9.48 50.25 17.14
C ALA A 520 -8.40 50.24 16.05
N TRP A 521 -8.43 49.25 15.18
CA TRP A 521 -7.69 49.26 13.92
C TRP A 521 -8.66 49.35 12.75
N HIS A 522 -8.22 49.99 11.67
CA HIS A 522 -9.00 50.15 10.46
C HIS A 522 -8.13 49.88 9.22
N ILE A 523 -8.78 49.67 8.09
CA ILE A 523 -8.15 49.49 6.79
C ILE A 523 -8.17 50.84 6.06
N ASP A 524 -7.05 51.23 5.46
CA ASP A 524 -6.91 52.41 4.63
C ASP A 524 -6.62 52.00 3.17
N PRO A 525 -7.46 52.40 2.20
CA PRO A 525 -8.67 53.21 2.36
C PRO A 525 -9.86 52.42 2.93
N TRP A 526 -10.60 53.03 3.87
CA TRP A 526 -11.74 52.39 4.54
C TRP A 526 -12.99 52.26 3.66
N ASN A 527 -13.05 53.02 2.56
CA ASN A 527 -14.23 53.13 1.68
C ASN A 527 -14.17 52.22 0.45
N ILE A 528 -13.83 50.94 0.64
CA ILE A 528 -13.89 49.95 -0.45
C ILE A 528 -15.35 49.56 -0.68
N ASN A 529 -15.88 49.86 -1.86
CA ASN A 529 -17.23 49.43 -2.25
C ASN A 529 -17.22 47.92 -2.54
N LEU A 530 -17.87 47.15 -1.67
CA LEU A 530 -18.04 45.70 -1.82
C LEU A 530 -19.39 45.36 -2.48
N PRO A 531 -19.46 44.32 -3.32
CA PRO A 531 -18.36 43.45 -3.73
C PRO A 531 -17.36 44.16 -4.65
N TYR A 532 -16.06 43.96 -4.42
CA TYR A 532 -14.98 44.63 -5.16
C TYR A 532 -14.36 43.67 -6.20
N PRO A 533 -14.36 44.00 -7.50
CA PRO A 533 -13.72 43.17 -8.51
C PRO A 533 -12.20 43.39 -8.55
N VAL A 534 -11.41 42.32 -8.44
CA VAL A 534 -9.98 42.32 -8.73
C VAL A 534 -9.78 41.74 -10.13
N SER A 535 -9.36 42.56 -11.09
CA SER A 535 -9.15 42.11 -12.48
C SER A 535 -7.96 41.15 -12.58
N SER A 536 -7.90 40.39 -13.68
CA SER A 536 -6.75 39.53 -13.97
C SER A 536 -5.42 40.31 -13.91
N GLY A 537 -4.48 39.83 -13.09
CA GLY A 537 -3.14 40.43 -12.93
C GLY A 537 -3.05 41.58 -11.91
N ASP A 538 -4.19 42.14 -11.50
CA ASP A 538 -4.30 43.29 -10.59
C ASP A 538 -4.23 42.86 -9.10
N SER A 539 -3.99 43.85 -8.24
CA SER A 539 -3.99 43.69 -6.78
C SER A 539 -4.79 44.77 -6.07
N LEU A 540 -5.61 44.37 -5.09
CA LEU A 540 -6.21 45.25 -4.09
C LEU A 540 -5.29 45.31 -2.85
N ASN A 541 -4.91 46.52 -2.45
CA ASN A 541 -4.00 46.74 -1.32
C ASN A 541 -4.81 47.16 -0.09
N LEU A 542 -4.72 46.39 0.99
CA LEU A 542 -5.42 46.63 2.25
C LEU A 542 -4.41 47.02 3.32
N THR A 543 -4.32 48.31 3.64
CA THR A 543 -3.36 48.80 4.65
C THR A 543 -4.00 48.87 6.02
N VAL A 544 -3.57 48.03 6.95
CA VAL A 544 -4.05 48.01 8.33
C VAL A 544 -3.33 49.08 9.15
N LYS A 545 -4.09 49.96 9.81
CA LYS A 545 -3.63 51.06 10.67
C LYS A 545 -4.34 51.03 12.01
N PHE A 546 -3.70 51.58 13.05
CA PHE A 546 -4.26 51.65 14.41
C PHE A 546 -4.64 53.08 14.81
N ASP A 547 -5.79 53.23 15.45
CA ASP A 547 -6.24 54.47 16.08
C ASP A 547 -5.63 54.57 17.50
N LEU A 548 -4.92 55.65 17.81
CA LEU A 548 -4.21 55.85 19.09
C LEU A 548 -4.90 56.89 20.00
N PRO A 549 -4.88 56.77 21.36
CA PRO A 549 -4.45 55.64 22.20
C PRO A 549 -5.46 55.22 23.31
N ALA A 550 -5.61 53.92 23.59
CA ALA A 550 -5.97 53.42 24.93
C ALA A 550 -5.52 51.96 25.12
N PHE A 551 -4.56 51.75 26.03
CA PHE A 551 -4.14 50.47 26.62
C PHE A 551 -4.68 50.43 28.06
N PRO A 552 -5.05 49.28 28.68
CA PRO A 552 -4.36 47.97 28.61
C PRO A 552 -5.26 46.71 28.72
N VAL A 553 -5.09 45.66 27.90
CA VAL A 553 -5.21 44.23 28.34
C VAL A 553 -4.92 43.20 27.21
N ALA A 554 -4.12 42.19 27.58
CA ALA A 554 -4.15 40.73 27.29
C ALA A 554 -4.66 40.11 25.97
N GLN A 555 -4.67 40.79 24.82
CA GLN A 555 -4.71 40.09 23.53
C GLN A 555 -3.77 40.74 22.52
N LEU A 556 -2.96 39.92 21.84
CA LEU A 556 -1.80 40.37 21.05
C LEU A 556 -1.99 40.29 19.54
N CYS A 557 -3.03 39.59 19.09
CA CYS A 557 -3.35 39.44 17.68
C CYS A 557 -4.86 39.48 17.42
N ASP A 558 -5.22 39.99 16.24
CA ASP A 558 -6.56 39.99 15.64
C ASP A 558 -6.50 39.37 14.23
N THR A 559 -7.62 39.23 13.52
CA THR A 559 -7.68 38.64 12.17
C THR A 559 -8.52 39.48 11.22
N LEU A 560 -7.93 39.81 10.07
CA LEU A 560 -8.61 40.37 8.91
C LEU A 560 -9.09 39.22 8.00
N PHE A 561 -10.37 39.20 7.70
CA PHE A 561 -10.99 38.24 6.79
C PHE A 561 -11.29 38.90 5.44
N ILE A 562 -10.93 38.21 4.36
CA ILE A 562 -11.20 38.60 2.98
C ILE A 562 -11.91 37.42 2.31
N THR A 563 -13.21 37.57 2.04
CA THR A 563 -14.05 36.49 1.52
C THR A 563 -14.36 36.70 0.05
N THR A 564 -14.09 35.69 -0.77
CA THR A 564 -14.49 35.61 -2.18
C THR A 564 -15.74 34.72 -2.31
N PRO A 565 -16.36 34.56 -3.49
CA PRO A 565 -17.45 33.61 -3.69
C PRO A 565 -17.08 32.16 -3.32
N VAL A 566 -15.80 31.79 -3.28
CA VAL A 566 -15.34 30.41 -3.18
C VAL A 566 -14.42 30.12 -2.00
N SER A 567 -13.85 31.13 -1.34
CA SER A 567 -12.97 30.93 -0.20
C SER A 567 -12.99 32.10 0.81
N ASN A 568 -12.38 31.88 1.98
CA ASN A 568 -12.17 32.90 3.00
C ASN A 568 -10.69 32.96 3.37
N HIS A 569 -10.04 34.06 3.02
CA HIS A 569 -8.63 34.33 3.31
C HIS A 569 -8.49 35.04 4.65
N GLN A 570 -7.46 34.70 5.41
CA GLN A 570 -7.21 35.26 6.74
C GLN A 570 -5.82 35.90 6.78
N VAL A 571 -5.76 37.11 7.33
CA VAL A 571 -4.51 37.81 7.62
C VAL A 571 -4.46 38.06 9.12
N ALA A 572 -3.52 37.42 9.82
CA ALA A 572 -3.31 37.66 11.23
C ALA A 572 -2.66 39.04 11.43
N ILE A 573 -3.19 39.85 12.35
CA ILE A 573 -2.68 41.17 12.71
C ILE A 573 -2.11 41.04 14.11
N CYS A 574 -0.79 41.12 14.27
CA CYS A 574 -0.14 40.93 15.56
C CYS A 574 0.65 42.17 15.98
N VAL A 575 0.45 42.64 17.21
CA VAL A 575 1.12 43.83 17.75
C VAL A 575 2.07 43.44 18.87
N ASN A 576 3.28 44.00 18.87
CA ASN A 576 4.23 43.82 19.95
C ASN A 576 3.67 44.44 21.26
N PRO A 577 3.55 43.66 22.37
CA PRO A 577 3.02 44.17 23.64
C PRO A 577 3.80 45.36 24.20
N ASP A 578 5.10 45.43 23.92
CA ASP A 578 5.97 46.47 24.47
C ASP A 578 5.59 47.86 23.95
N LEU A 579 4.99 47.95 22.76
CA LEU A 579 4.44 49.19 22.20
C LEU A 579 3.23 49.72 22.98
N LEU A 580 2.59 48.84 23.77
CA LEU A 580 1.33 49.11 24.47
C LEU A 580 1.55 49.49 25.95
N THR A 581 2.77 49.35 26.48
CA THR A 581 3.08 49.59 27.90
C THR A 581 3.65 50.99 28.19
N GLY A 582 3.89 51.81 27.16
CA GLY A 582 4.39 53.18 27.32
C GLY A 582 5.84 53.28 27.81
N LEU A 583 6.60 52.19 27.82
CA LEU A 583 8.00 52.15 28.21
C LEU A 583 8.91 52.01 26.98
N ASN A 584 9.26 53.13 26.34
CA ASN A 584 10.66 53.56 26.21
C ASN A 584 10.84 54.71 25.20
N GLN A 585 11.59 55.71 25.67
CA GLN A 585 12.28 56.69 24.87
C GLN A 585 13.30 56.01 23.95
N VAL A 586 13.45 56.63 22.78
CA VAL A 586 14.33 56.27 21.66
C VAL A 586 15.78 55.99 22.11
N ASN A 587 16.30 54.83 21.71
CA ASN A 587 17.71 54.58 21.41
C ASN A 587 17.79 53.75 20.11
N PRO A 588 18.88 53.84 19.33
CA PRO A 588 18.85 53.57 17.90
C PRO A 588 18.57 52.11 17.54
N VAL A 589 17.64 51.97 16.60
CA VAL A 589 17.06 50.76 16.01
C VAL A 589 18.11 49.72 15.61
N PHE A 590 18.04 48.54 16.21
CA PHE A 590 18.63 47.32 15.68
C PHE A 590 18.02 46.99 14.30
N LYS A 591 18.83 47.04 13.24
CA LYS A 591 18.43 46.55 11.91
C LYS A 591 18.38 45.03 11.97
N GLY A 592 17.18 44.48 11.76
CA GLY A 592 16.81 43.10 12.03
C GLY A 592 17.73 42.01 11.47
N VAL A 593 17.59 40.81 12.04
CA VAL A 593 18.34 39.63 11.61
C VAL A 593 17.87 39.20 10.21
N THR A 594 18.80 39.09 9.27
CA THR A 594 18.56 38.49 7.96
C THR A 594 18.86 37.00 8.01
N LEU A 595 18.03 36.18 7.37
CA LEU A 595 18.21 34.74 7.26
C LEU A 595 18.09 34.33 5.80
N SER A 596 19.18 33.84 5.19
CA SER A 596 19.16 33.44 3.77
C SER A 596 20.09 32.26 3.48
N PRO A 597 19.60 31.21 2.77
CA PRO A 597 18.22 31.02 2.31
C PRO A 597 17.25 30.65 3.45
N ASN A 598 15.98 31.03 3.32
CA ASN A 598 14.86 30.54 4.12
C ASN A 598 13.62 30.42 3.20
N PRO A 599 13.12 29.21 2.87
CA PRO A 599 13.42 27.91 3.49
C PRO A 599 14.87 27.42 3.35
N VAL A 600 15.35 26.75 4.40
CA VAL A 600 16.68 26.13 4.50
C VAL A 600 16.59 24.72 3.91
N LEU A 601 17.47 24.40 2.96
CA LEU A 601 17.63 23.04 2.43
C LEU A 601 18.78 22.31 3.14
N THR A 602 19.96 22.93 3.19
CA THR A 602 21.18 22.33 3.76
C THR A 602 21.86 23.22 4.79
N THR A 603 22.01 24.52 4.50
CA THR A 603 22.63 25.50 5.40
C THR A 603 21.97 26.87 5.20
N THR A 604 22.06 27.74 6.19
CA THR A 604 21.61 29.14 6.07
C THR A 604 22.53 30.09 6.81
N ARG A 605 22.44 31.38 6.53
CA ARG A 605 23.26 32.41 7.19
C ARG A 605 22.38 33.42 7.91
N PHE A 606 22.70 33.64 9.17
CA PHE A 606 22.21 34.76 9.97
C PHE A 606 23.10 35.98 9.72
N GLY A 607 22.52 37.13 9.39
CA GLY A 607 23.21 38.41 9.32
C GLY A 607 22.59 39.41 10.28
N TYR A 608 23.39 40.08 11.11
CA TYR A 608 22.91 41.09 12.07
C TYR A 608 23.93 42.20 12.30
N GLU A 609 23.48 43.39 12.71
CA GLU A 609 24.34 44.55 12.96
C GLU A 609 24.23 45.02 14.41
N LEU A 610 25.37 45.19 15.09
CA LEU A 610 25.43 45.70 16.46
C LEU A 610 25.74 47.20 16.43
N PRO A 611 24.86 48.07 16.94
CA PRO A 611 25.09 49.52 16.97
C PRO A 611 26.16 49.93 18.00
N GLU A 612 26.41 49.09 19.00
CA GLU A 612 27.42 49.25 20.05
C GLU A 612 27.91 47.89 20.57
N LYS A 613 28.91 47.89 21.47
CA LYS A 613 29.44 46.66 22.08
C LYS A 613 28.36 46.02 22.97
N ALA A 614 28.01 44.77 22.68
CA ALA A 614 26.97 44.05 23.42
C ALA A 614 27.34 42.57 23.61
N HIS A 615 26.77 41.95 24.65
CA HIS A 615 26.77 40.49 24.77
C HIS A 615 25.68 39.92 23.86
N VAL A 616 26.10 39.10 22.89
CA VAL A 616 25.23 38.53 21.85
C VAL A 616 25.02 37.06 22.12
N LYS A 617 23.74 36.64 22.17
CA LYS A 617 23.36 35.24 22.25
C LYS A 617 22.32 34.88 21.19
N LEU A 618 22.66 33.98 20.26
CA LEU A 618 21.79 33.49 19.20
C LEU A 618 21.39 32.04 19.48
N ASP A 619 20.12 31.81 19.82
CA ASP A 619 19.54 30.50 20.10
C ASP A 619 18.66 30.02 18.94
N ILE A 620 18.60 28.71 18.75
CA ILE A 620 17.61 28.00 17.93
C ILE A 620 16.70 27.23 18.88
N LEU A 621 15.39 27.39 18.70
CA LEU A 621 14.33 26.83 19.51
C LEU A 621 13.38 25.99 18.66
N SER A 622 12.77 24.98 19.25
CA SER A 622 11.63 24.27 18.67
C SER A 622 10.37 25.14 18.68
N LEU A 623 9.33 24.73 17.96
CA LEU A 623 8.06 25.45 17.88
C LEU A 623 7.37 25.65 19.25
N ASN A 624 7.58 24.73 20.20
CA ASN A 624 7.09 24.83 21.57
C ASN A 624 8.02 25.66 22.50
N GLY A 625 9.07 26.30 21.96
CA GLY A 625 9.98 27.17 22.69
C GLY A 625 11.13 26.48 23.45
N SER A 626 11.30 25.16 23.30
CA SER A 626 12.44 24.45 23.91
C SER A 626 13.75 24.76 23.18
N LEU A 627 14.85 24.92 23.91
CA LEU A 627 16.17 25.22 23.35
C LEU A 627 16.75 24.00 22.61
N ILE A 628 17.12 24.18 21.35
CA ILE A 628 17.73 23.15 20.50
C ILE A 628 19.25 23.30 20.44
N SER A 629 19.72 24.51 20.15
CA SER A 629 21.15 24.83 20.08
C SER A 629 21.41 26.33 20.24
N THR A 630 22.61 26.71 20.68
CA THR A 630 23.07 28.11 20.76
C THR A 630 24.22 28.29 19.78
N ILE A 631 24.06 29.20 18.83
CA ILE A 631 24.98 29.41 17.70
C ILE A 631 26.03 30.48 18.01
N VAL A 632 25.65 31.50 18.79
CA VAL A 632 26.54 32.57 19.27
C VAL A 632 26.27 32.80 20.75
N ASN A 633 27.31 32.98 21.55
CA ASN A 633 27.17 33.38 22.96
C ASN A 633 28.45 34.06 23.45
N GLN A 634 28.66 35.32 23.07
CA GLN A 634 29.88 36.06 23.41
C GLN A 634 29.68 37.58 23.36
N VAL A 635 30.60 38.33 23.95
CA VAL A 635 30.67 39.80 23.78
C VAL A 635 31.24 40.11 22.40
N GLN A 636 30.54 40.96 21.63
CA GLN A 636 30.93 41.41 20.30
C GLN A 636 31.01 42.95 20.28
N GLU A 637 32.00 43.50 19.58
CA GLU A 637 32.16 44.95 19.40
C GLU A 637 31.15 45.48 18.37
N LYS A 638 31.00 46.80 18.26
CA LYS A 638 30.16 47.44 17.23
C LYS A 638 30.55 46.97 15.83
N GLY A 639 29.57 46.56 15.01
CA GLY A 639 29.79 46.16 13.62
C GLY A 639 28.75 45.17 13.07
N SER A 640 28.92 44.76 11.80
CA SER A 640 28.06 43.76 11.15
C SER A 640 28.67 42.35 11.27
N TYR A 641 27.81 41.38 11.57
CA TYR A 641 28.17 39.99 11.78
C TYR A 641 27.38 39.08 10.85
N SER A 642 28.02 38.02 10.37
CA SER A 642 27.37 36.95 9.61
C SER A 642 27.81 35.59 10.15
N VAL A 643 26.84 34.74 10.48
CA VAL A 643 27.07 33.44 11.10
C VAL A 643 26.33 32.38 10.30
N GLN A 644 27.07 31.39 9.80
CA GLN A 644 26.50 30.25 9.10
C GLN A 644 25.99 29.22 10.11
N TRP A 645 24.79 28.70 9.84
CA TRP A 645 24.19 27.62 10.62
C TRP A 645 23.89 26.43 9.72
N ASN A 646 24.36 25.27 10.16
CA ASN A 646 24.01 23.96 9.61
C ASN A 646 22.95 23.37 10.54
N PRO A 647 21.75 22.97 10.07
CA PRO A 647 20.63 22.58 10.94
C PRO A 647 20.90 21.32 11.75
N SER A 648 21.51 21.49 12.92
CA SER A 648 21.80 20.42 13.88
C SER A 648 21.46 20.82 15.32
N ASP A 649 21.17 19.83 16.15
CA ASP A 649 21.05 19.99 17.60
C ASP A 649 22.42 20.22 18.27
N ALA A 650 22.43 20.38 19.60
CA ALA A 650 23.65 20.56 20.38
C ALA A 650 24.64 19.36 20.33
N ASN A 651 24.18 18.17 19.90
CA ASN A 651 24.99 16.96 19.76
C ASN A 651 25.50 16.76 18.32
N GLY A 652 25.17 17.67 17.39
CA GLY A 652 25.55 17.58 15.98
C GLY A 652 24.61 16.72 15.14
N ASN A 653 23.47 16.26 15.69
CA ASN A 653 22.50 15.48 14.92
C ASN A 653 21.69 16.39 14.00
N PRO A 654 21.47 16.02 12.72
CA PRO A 654 20.67 16.81 11.79
C PRO A 654 19.21 16.97 12.24
N LEU A 655 18.68 18.19 12.16
CA LEU A 655 17.29 18.49 12.50
C LEU A 655 16.31 18.02 11.41
N PRO A 656 15.14 17.42 11.75
CA PRO A 656 14.14 17.01 10.76
C PRO A 656 13.53 18.21 10.01
N ALA A 657 12.91 17.97 8.85
CA ALA A 657 12.15 19.02 8.18
C ALA A 657 11.03 19.53 9.09
N GLY A 658 10.83 20.84 9.13
CA GLY A 658 9.91 21.46 10.07
C GLY A 658 10.18 22.93 10.33
N ILE A 659 9.44 23.48 11.28
CA ILE A 659 9.53 24.89 11.66
C ILE A 659 10.32 25.04 12.98
N TYR A 660 11.28 25.95 12.96
CA TYR A 660 12.09 26.35 14.10
C TYR A 660 12.03 27.85 14.32
N ILE A 661 12.43 28.30 15.51
CA ILE A 661 12.47 29.71 15.88
C ILE A 661 13.91 30.07 16.23
N TYR A 662 14.47 31.12 15.65
CA TYR A 662 15.69 31.72 16.19
C TYR A 662 15.36 32.82 17.20
N ARG A 663 16.24 33.01 18.17
CA ARG A 663 16.19 34.11 19.14
C ARG A 663 17.58 34.71 19.32
N LEU A 664 17.77 35.95 18.89
CA LEU A 664 18.96 36.74 19.13
C LEU A 664 18.73 37.69 20.32
N LEU A 665 19.63 37.65 21.29
CA LEU A 665 19.65 38.50 22.48
C LEU A 665 20.87 39.42 22.39
N THR A 666 20.68 40.73 22.50
CA THR A 666 21.77 41.72 22.47
C THR A 666 21.54 42.76 23.57
N GLY A 667 22.22 42.61 24.70
CA GLY A 667 22.00 43.47 25.88
C GLY A 667 20.55 43.34 26.38
N ASN A 668 19.76 44.40 26.23
CA ASN A 668 18.33 44.42 26.61
C ASN A 668 17.38 44.13 25.43
N GLU A 669 17.89 43.91 24.23
CA GLU A 669 17.08 43.68 23.03
C GLU A 669 16.94 42.18 22.73
N VAL A 670 15.76 41.80 22.23
CA VAL A 670 15.45 40.44 21.80
C VAL A 670 14.83 40.48 20.41
N CYS A 671 15.43 39.77 19.46
CA CYS A 671 14.89 39.57 18.12
C CYS A 671 14.58 38.09 17.91
N THR A 672 13.39 37.77 17.38
CA THR A 672 13.02 36.39 17.05
C THR A 672 12.53 36.28 15.61
N GLY A 673 12.61 35.09 15.02
CA GLY A 673 12.05 34.83 13.71
C GLY A 673 11.99 33.35 13.37
N LYS A 674 11.30 33.04 12.28
CA LYS A 674 11.00 31.67 11.86
C LYS A 674 12.04 31.14 10.88
N ILE A 675 12.40 29.88 11.06
CA ILE A 675 13.20 29.10 10.14
C ILE A 675 12.31 27.99 9.59
N SER A 676 12.21 27.87 8.27
CA SER A 676 11.55 26.75 7.62
C SER A 676 12.63 25.81 7.09
N LEU A 677 12.76 24.62 7.66
CA LEU A 677 13.70 23.60 7.18
C LEU A 677 12.93 22.60 6.31
N ILE A 678 13.36 22.45 5.06
CA ILE A 678 12.84 21.49 4.10
C ILE A 678 13.93 20.48 3.75
N ARG A 679 13.57 19.23 3.48
CA ARG A 679 14.49 18.17 3.09
C ARG A 679 14.11 17.56 1.77
#